data_AF-A0A8C5IH34-F1
#
_entry.id   AF-A0A8C5IH34-F1
#
_cell.length_a   1.000
_cell.length_b   1.000
_cell.length_c   1.000
_cell.angle_alpha   90.00
_cell.angle_beta   90.00
_cell.angle_gamma   90.00
#
_symmetry.space_group_name_H-M   'P 1'
#
loop_
_entity.id
_entity.type
_entity.pdbx_description
1 polymer ?
#
loop_
_entity_poly.entity_id
_entity_poly.type
_entity_poly.pdbx_seq_one_letter_code
_entity_poly.pdbx_strand_id
1 'polypeptide(L)'
;MLCLRQVCLLTLRRYQARALCSDVLLSQINGCTHEDEVFNLVGRNKARLSEKHVGIALNMLWQLQKHRPFLSRTSDYVRNHSQFLALCVLAENKVELMEDEVIVDTLYSVLRLNVEDHVSLTKVLVTEAWKRLERLSLPCLSKFALCLYKQHRHFSPIIGQVAHIVDMKLDSIQDIRILSVLMISISEVITESFRDRLLHKAEQLLEEEHEVHFNYARRILQFLQNVKLRYHPVLEKCNRIFLKSASHLDIHSISHIFGLYEQLGFGSAEFRLIAKQLLSEAIDDYYDPETFPKLFFSLGPLAEPKVRERLLITAVNMAEEFSSHQILMILKTMRKMKCRNSHLLKKMASVLHKHLDSYHVLQLVKLTQYLVVLHCQDVELFAKLKMLLLGYLKSSVIPADTAAVIRVLAMLPSFQVEEMIINKAAAVLPQCRLHHLNCIATALVKWNHHGQFHWQNSSELCAKLLQKLNDTAFQRLQKANNLNLLLEELPYVNGEWFEEVLNEETLAMCQHLIDQITWANVLPLSFFLIKSEHRCPALFARIASVTVENIDKILTSEIYFILFLFSALNYDPPDNEEFFKSCIQHLTSNLSHLENYHLVLLGHVLAMAGYFPPALITTIFNVSFLSKLDAQLKVLPDTVKQRVHSSLMKLNRAVCLECPEFHIPWFHEPYCQRVFHNSMSQINAQRQHIHRMLTEILGGSHYSRVSVLTPYYYEIDFECVLDVNKKPLSYMAQNIALGGVGEIPLRHDFKDEGRKALPPGAQRIALEFLDSKAFSKDYSRHLKGEPAVKKRHLEMLGYRVVQIPHFEWNSMVLSTKSEQLEYLRQQLYGIQ
;
A
#
# COMPACT_ATOMS: atom_id res chain seq x y z
N MET A 1 -67.99 33.75 45.41
CA MET A 1 -67.71 34.07 46.83
C MET A 1 -67.01 32.84 47.43
N LEU A 2 -65.70 32.94 47.67
CA LEU A 2 -65.11 33.21 48.99
C LEU A 2 -65.06 31.96 49.88
N CYS A 3 -63.81 31.51 50.08
CA CYS A 3 -63.25 30.84 51.27
C CYS A 3 -63.79 29.45 51.67
N LEU A 4 -63.02 28.49 52.19
CA LEU A 4 -61.58 28.14 52.30
C LEU A 4 -61.56 26.97 53.31
N ARG A 5 -60.69 25.96 53.10
CA ARG A 5 -60.13 25.04 54.12
C ARG A 5 -61.15 24.12 54.83
N GLN A 6 -60.92 22.82 54.98
CA GLN A 6 -59.78 22.15 55.62
C GLN A 6 -60.00 20.63 55.45
N VAL A 7 -58.96 19.84 55.75
CA VAL A 7 -58.94 18.37 55.91
C VAL A 7 -58.57 17.55 54.65
N CYS A 8 -57.26 17.52 54.37
CA CYS A 8 -56.57 16.31 53.91
C CYS A 8 -55.04 16.50 54.10
N LEU A 9 -54.55 16.38 55.34
CA LEU A 9 -53.14 16.66 55.67
C LEU A 9 -52.47 15.64 56.60
N LEU A 10 -52.93 14.38 56.65
CA LEU A 10 -52.31 13.38 57.52
C LEU A 10 -51.86 12.06 56.85
N THR A 11 -51.99 11.91 55.53
CA THR A 11 -51.49 10.72 54.82
C THR A 11 -50.37 10.99 53.80
N LEU A 12 -50.05 12.26 53.49
CA LEU A 12 -48.95 12.60 52.57
C LEU A 12 -47.55 12.74 53.23
N ARG A 13 -47.45 12.69 54.57
CA ARG A 13 -46.18 12.96 55.28
C ARG A 13 -45.25 11.76 55.47
N ARG A 14 -45.63 10.55 55.02
CA ARG A 14 -44.75 9.36 55.12
C ARG A 14 -44.13 8.89 53.80
N TYR A 15 -44.51 9.48 52.65
CA TYR A 15 -43.97 9.08 51.35
C TYR A 15 -43.01 10.09 50.68
N GLN A 16 -42.82 11.29 51.24
CA GLN A 16 -41.86 12.29 50.73
C GLN A 16 -40.57 12.44 51.54
N ALA A 17 -40.38 11.68 52.63
CA ALA A 17 -39.22 11.81 53.52
C ALA A 17 -38.02 10.91 53.17
N ARG A 18 -38.02 10.19 52.02
CA ARG A 18 -36.92 9.27 51.63
C ARG A 18 -36.13 9.69 50.38
N ALA A 19 -36.42 10.85 49.77
CA ALA A 19 -35.84 11.23 48.47
C ALA A 19 -34.94 12.49 48.47
N LEU A 20 -34.65 13.13 49.61
CA LEU A 20 -33.71 14.25 49.68
C LEU A 20 -32.78 14.14 50.88
N CYS A 21 -31.76 13.30 50.76
CA CYS A 21 -30.52 13.50 51.50
C CYS A 21 -29.42 13.55 50.42
N SER A 22 -29.30 14.69 49.75
CA SER A 22 -28.12 14.97 48.93
C SER A 22 -26.93 14.93 49.87
N ASP A 23 -26.09 13.92 49.74
CA ASP A 23 -24.91 13.77 50.58
C ASP A 23 -24.05 15.04 50.45
N VAL A 24 -24.02 15.84 51.52
CA VAL A 24 -23.36 17.14 51.54
C VAL A 24 -21.87 16.98 51.20
N LEU A 25 -21.27 15.86 51.60
CA LEU A 25 -19.87 15.58 51.32
C LEU A 25 -19.66 15.24 49.82
N LEU A 26 -20.60 14.55 49.16
CA LEU A 26 -20.54 14.35 47.70
C LEU A 26 -20.64 15.68 46.94
N SER A 27 -21.52 16.59 47.38
CA SER A 27 -21.64 17.91 46.74
C SER A 27 -20.37 18.75 46.90
N GLN A 28 -19.68 18.62 48.04
CA GLN A 28 -18.41 19.29 48.31
C GLN A 28 -17.26 18.72 47.46
N ILE A 29 -17.17 17.40 47.31
CA ILE A 29 -16.16 16.76 46.46
C ILE A 29 -16.39 17.13 44.99
N ASN A 30 -17.65 17.14 44.53
CA ASN A 30 -17.99 17.53 43.15
C ASN A 30 -17.75 19.02 42.87
N GLY A 31 -17.70 19.87 43.90
CA GLY A 31 -17.43 21.30 43.80
C GLY A 31 -15.95 21.68 43.89
N CYS A 32 -15.04 20.72 44.10
CA CYS A 32 -13.61 21.01 44.19
C CYS A 32 -13.02 21.48 42.85
N THR A 33 -12.15 22.48 42.92
CA THR A 33 -11.45 23.06 41.76
C THR A 33 -9.94 22.80 41.79
N HIS A 34 -9.40 22.42 42.96
CA HIS A 34 -7.99 22.09 43.15
C HIS A 34 -7.80 20.73 43.83
N GLU A 35 -6.68 20.05 43.55
CA GLU A 35 -6.39 18.72 44.11
C GLU A 35 -6.28 18.76 45.64
N ASP A 36 -5.75 19.85 46.18
CA ASP A 36 -5.59 20.06 47.63
C ASP A 36 -6.93 20.15 48.36
N GLU A 37 -7.97 20.67 47.72
CA GLU A 37 -9.32 20.72 48.29
C GLU A 37 -9.87 19.30 48.45
N VAL A 38 -9.66 18.46 47.43
CA VAL A 38 -10.02 17.04 47.47
C VAL A 38 -9.23 16.33 48.58
N PHE A 39 -7.91 16.52 48.64
CA PHE A 39 -7.07 15.88 49.66
C PHE A 39 -7.37 16.36 51.08
N ASN A 40 -7.70 17.63 51.28
CA ASN A 40 -8.10 18.18 52.57
C ASN A 40 -9.44 17.60 53.03
N LEU A 41 -10.42 17.49 52.13
CA LEU A 41 -11.72 16.88 52.44
C LEU A 41 -11.59 15.39 52.78
N VAL A 42 -10.75 14.67 52.03
CA VAL A 42 -10.43 13.26 52.28
C VAL A 42 -9.69 13.08 53.60
N GLY A 43 -8.69 13.92 53.86
CA GLY A 43 -7.88 13.90 55.07
C GLY A 43 -8.72 14.13 56.34
N ARG A 44 -9.69 15.04 56.29
CA ARG A 44 -10.60 15.37 57.41
C ARG A 44 -11.67 14.31 57.66
N ASN A 45 -12.02 13.51 56.65
CA ASN A 45 -13.19 12.62 56.71
C ASN A 45 -12.87 11.13 56.49
N LYS A 46 -11.62 10.69 56.62
CA LYS A 46 -11.18 9.31 56.30
C LYS A 46 -12.12 8.19 56.80
N ALA A 47 -12.61 8.29 58.03
CA ALA A 47 -13.51 7.29 58.63
C ALA A 47 -14.97 7.37 58.13
N ARG A 48 -15.39 8.51 57.55
CA ARG A 48 -16.77 8.78 57.10
C ARG A 48 -16.96 8.61 55.59
N LEU A 49 -15.88 8.43 54.82
CA LEU A 49 -15.94 8.24 53.37
C LEU A 49 -16.61 6.90 53.03
N SER A 50 -17.78 6.93 52.39
CA SER A 50 -18.39 5.74 51.77
C SER A 50 -17.66 5.34 50.48
N GLU A 51 -17.96 4.17 49.95
CA GLU A 51 -17.48 3.67 48.65
C GLU A 51 -17.77 4.64 47.50
N LYS A 52 -18.97 5.29 47.50
CA LYS A 52 -19.32 6.34 46.53
C LYS A 52 -18.42 7.57 46.66
N HIS A 53 -18.13 8.01 47.89
CA HIS A 53 -17.23 9.14 48.12
C HIS A 53 -15.82 8.87 47.63
N VAL A 54 -15.30 7.65 47.86
CA VAL A 54 -13.96 7.25 47.43
C VAL A 54 -13.85 7.22 45.91
N GLY A 55 -14.82 6.60 45.22
CA GLY A 55 -14.82 6.55 43.76
C GLY A 55 -14.96 7.93 43.10
N ILE A 56 -15.83 8.80 43.64
CA ILE A 56 -16.03 10.16 43.13
C ILE A 56 -14.80 11.05 43.41
N ALA A 57 -14.16 10.92 44.58
CA ALA A 57 -12.92 11.64 44.87
C ALA A 57 -11.79 11.27 43.89
N LEU A 58 -11.62 9.98 43.59
CA LEU A 58 -10.62 9.52 42.62
C LEU A 58 -10.95 9.97 41.19
N ASN A 59 -12.22 9.95 40.79
CA ASN A 59 -12.64 10.47 39.49
C ASN A 59 -12.43 12.00 39.41
N MET A 60 -12.73 12.75 40.46
CA MET A 60 -12.53 14.20 40.51
C MET A 60 -11.06 14.57 40.34
N LEU A 61 -10.14 13.88 41.04
CA LEU A 61 -8.69 14.07 40.85
C LEU A 61 -8.29 13.90 39.38
N TRP A 62 -8.87 12.91 38.69
CA TRP A 62 -8.64 12.77 37.25
C TRP A 62 -9.29 13.88 36.40
N GLN A 63 -10.52 14.31 36.70
CA GLN A 63 -11.16 15.42 35.96
C GLN A 63 -10.35 16.71 36.06
N LEU A 64 -9.84 17.05 37.24
CA LEU A 64 -8.98 18.22 37.45
C LEU A 64 -7.71 18.18 36.58
N GLN A 65 -7.11 16.98 36.42
CA GLN A 65 -5.96 16.79 35.53
C GLN A 65 -6.34 16.81 34.04
N LYS A 66 -7.54 16.34 33.69
CA LYS A 66 -8.03 16.27 32.32
C LYS A 66 -8.19 17.66 31.70
N HIS A 67 -8.62 18.64 32.48
CA HIS A 67 -8.82 20.02 32.03
C HIS A 67 -7.52 20.85 31.93
N ARG A 68 -6.38 20.33 32.43
CA ARG A 68 -5.08 21.00 32.35
C ARG A 68 -4.29 20.62 31.08
N PRO A 69 -3.56 21.58 30.46
CA PRO A 69 -2.56 21.29 29.43
C PRO A 69 -1.53 20.28 29.95
N PHE A 70 -0.99 19.42 29.07
CA PHE A 70 -0.11 18.31 29.46
C PHE A 70 1.08 18.74 30.34
N LEU A 71 1.72 19.86 30.02
CA LEU A 71 2.87 20.43 30.76
C LEU A 71 2.50 21.02 32.12
N SER A 72 1.22 21.29 32.37
CA SER A 72 0.69 21.86 33.62
C SER A 72 0.00 20.81 34.49
N ARG A 73 0.07 19.53 34.12
CA ARG A 73 -0.51 18.44 34.91
C ARG A 73 0.33 18.19 36.15
N THR A 74 -0.33 18.09 37.29
CA THR A 74 0.28 17.79 38.60
C THR A 74 0.17 16.31 38.93
N SER A 75 0.15 15.43 37.93
CA SER A 75 0.03 13.98 38.10
C SER A 75 1.07 13.39 39.05
N ASP A 76 2.30 13.89 39.04
CA ASP A 76 3.37 13.42 39.94
C ASP A 76 3.15 13.89 41.39
N TYR A 77 2.58 15.08 41.58
CA TYR A 77 2.17 15.57 42.90
C TYR A 77 1.02 14.72 43.47
N VAL A 78 -0.01 14.46 42.66
CA VAL A 78 -1.16 13.61 43.03
C VAL A 78 -0.69 12.19 43.40
N ARG A 79 0.21 11.60 42.60
CA ARG A 79 0.75 10.26 42.82
C ARG A 79 1.46 10.13 44.17
N ASN A 80 2.29 11.12 44.51
CA ASN A 80 3.13 11.08 45.71
C ASN A 80 2.41 11.59 46.97
N HIS A 81 1.16 12.04 46.86
CA HIS A 81 0.43 12.57 48.02
C HIS A 81 -0.09 11.44 48.93
N SER A 82 0.20 11.54 50.23
CA SER A 82 -0.24 10.56 51.25
C SER A 82 -1.75 10.30 51.31
N GLN A 83 -2.58 11.28 50.93
CA GLN A 83 -4.04 11.16 50.91
C GLN A 83 -4.53 10.39 49.69
N PHE A 84 -3.79 10.44 48.58
CA PHE A 84 -4.05 9.62 47.42
C PHE A 84 -3.79 8.14 47.74
N LEU A 85 -2.69 7.81 48.40
CA LEU A 85 -2.41 6.44 48.90
C LEU A 85 -3.54 5.96 49.84
N ALA A 86 -4.02 6.84 50.73
CA ALA A 86 -5.13 6.52 51.62
C ALA A 86 -6.43 6.25 50.85
N LEU A 87 -6.74 6.99 49.79
CA LEU A 87 -7.87 6.71 48.91
C LEU A 87 -7.72 5.37 48.20
N CYS A 88 -6.52 5.04 47.72
CA CYS A 88 -6.25 3.76 47.07
C CYS A 88 -6.50 2.57 48.02
N VAL A 89 -6.03 2.65 49.26
CA VAL A 89 -6.26 1.61 50.29
C VAL A 89 -7.74 1.54 50.68
N LEU A 90 -8.40 2.68 50.84
CA LEU A 90 -9.85 2.73 51.12
C LEU A 90 -10.68 2.15 49.96
N ALA A 91 -10.26 2.41 48.72
CA ALA A 91 -10.88 1.82 47.54
C ALA A 91 -10.70 0.31 47.57
N GLU A 92 -9.48 -0.19 47.81
CA GLU A 92 -9.14 -1.62 47.84
C GLU A 92 -10.00 -2.39 48.86
N ASN A 93 -10.19 -1.83 50.05
CA ASN A 93 -10.99 -2.44 51.12
C ASN A 93 -12.50 -2.38 50.88
N LYS A 94 -12.98 -1.50 49.98
CA LYS A 94 -14.42 -1.26 49.75
C LYS A 94 -14.90 -1.67 48.36
N VAL A 95 -14.06 -2.31 47.54
CA VAL A 95 -14.39 -2.67 46.15
C VAL A 95 -15.66 -3.52 46.06
N GLU A 96 -15.88 -4.47 46.97
CA GLU A 96 -17.07 -5.34 46.96
C GLU A 96 -18.39 -4.57 47.15
N LEU A 97 -18.35 -3.42 47.83
CA LEU A 97 -19.52 -2.59 48.09
C LEU A 97 -19.78 -1.55 46.98
N MET A 98 -18.81 -1.32 46.09
CA MET A 98 -18.93 -0.34 45.01
C MET A 98 -19.98 -0.77 43.96
N GLU A 99 -20.70 0.21 43.42
CA GLU A 99 -21.56 0.03 42.25
C GLU A 99 -20.71 -0.22 40.99
N ASP A 100 -21.29 -0.92 40.02
CA ASP A 100 -20.60 -1.38 38.81
C ASP A 100 -19.93 -0.25 38.02
N GLU A 101 -20.62 0.90 37.87
CA GLU A 101 -20.05 2.08 37.20
C GLU A 101 -18.88 2.68 37.98
N VAL A 102 -19.00 2.72 39.31
CA VAL A 102 -17.97 3.28 40.21
C VAL A 102 -16.70 2.44 40.17
N ILE A 103 -16.80 1.11 40.08
CA ILE A 103 -15.64 0.21 39.95
C ILE A 103 -14.85 0.55 38.68
N VAL A 104 -15.54 0.62 37.54
CA VAL A 104 -14.91 0.89 36.23
C VAL A 104 -14.35 2.32 36.17
N ASP A 105 -15.06 3.29 36.73
CA ASP A 105 -14.64 4.70 36.77
C ASP A 105 -13.43 4.90 37.67
N THR A 106 -13.40 4.21 38.80
CA THR A 106 -12.25 4.19 39.72
C THR A 106 -11.04 3.57 39.03
N LEU A 107 -11.20 2.40 38.40
CA LEU A 107 -10.14 1.74 37.65
C LEU A 107 -9.59 2.64 36.53
N TYR A 108 -10.47 3.29 35.78
CA TYR A 108 -10.09 4.20 34.71
C TYR A 108 -9.28 5.39 35.23
N SER A 109 -9.71 5.98 36.33
CA SER A 109 -9.07 7.16 36.93
C SER A 109 -7.70 6.82 37.49
N VAL A 110 -7.57 5.69 38.21
CA VAL A 110 -6.29 5.19 38.74
C VAL A 110 -5.29 4.93 37.61
N LEU A 111 -5.71 4.29 36.51
CA LEU A 111 -4.83 4.05 35.36
C LEU A 111 -4.45 5.32 34.61
N ARG A 112 -5.30 6.35 34.62
CA ARG A 112 -5.00 7.64 33.96
C ARG A 112 -4.04 8.51 34.75
N LEU A 113 -4.02 8.38 36.08
CA LEU A 113 -3.07 9.05 36.96
C LEU A 113 -1.68 8.39 36.96
N ASN A 114 -1.50 7.31 36.16
CA ASN A 114 -0.23 6.63 35.88
C ASN A 114 0.50 6.15 37.14
N VAL A 115 -0.21 5.40 38.00
CA VAL A 115 0.31 4.94 39.29
C VAL A 115 0.91 3.55 39.15
N GLU A 116 2.23 3.47 38.95
CA GLU A 116 2.96 2.20 38.84
C GLU A 116 3.03 1.44 40.19
N ASP A 117 2.78 2.13 41.32
CA ASP A 117 2.97 1.59 42.68
C ASP A 117 1.75 0.91 43.33
N HIS A 118 0.62 0.78 42.62
CA HIS A 118 -0.62 0.16 43.15
C HIS A 118 -1.14 -1.00 42.30
N VAL A 119 -0.25 -1.96 42.06
CA VAL A 119 -0.57 -3.23 41.40
C VAL A 119 -1.66 -4.01 42.17
N SER A 120 -1.79 -3.83 43.51
CA SER A 120 -2.80 -4.49 44.34
C SER A 120 -4.23 -4.00 44.01
N LEU A 121 -4.52 -2.71 44.18
CA LEU A 121 -5.82 -2.10 43.90
C LEU A 121 -6.28 -2.38 42.46
N THR A 122 -5.36 -2.23 41.49
CA THR A 122 -5.68 -2.48 40.08
C THR A 122 -6.08 -3.94 39.85
N LYS A 123 -5.42 -4.90 40.49
CA LYS A 123 -5.80 -6.32 40.43
C LYS A 123 -7.15 -6.58 41.08
N VAL A 124 -7.43 -5.98 42.24
CA VAL A 124 -8.71 -6.15 42.95
C VAL A 124 -9.86 -5.59 42.13
N LEU A 125 -9.74 -4.36 41.61
CA LEU A 125 -10.75 -3.74 40.75
C LEU A 125 -11.00 -4.54 39.47
N VAL A 126 -9.95 -5.03 38.81
CA VAL A 126 -10.10 -5.89 37.61
C VAL A 126 -10.80 -7.20 37.95
N THR A 127 -10.47 -7.81 39.09
CA THR A 127 -11.06 -9.08 39.52
C THR A 127 -12.54 -8.93 39.84
N GLU A 128 -12.91 -7.86 40.57
CA GLU A 128 -14.31 -7.62 40.90
C GLU A 128 -15.13 -7.21 39.66
N ALA A 129 -14.58 -6.35 38.79
CA ALA A 129 -15.22 -6.03 37.51
C ALA A 129 -15.39 -7.27 36.62
N TRP A 130 -14.45 -8.21 36.67
CA TRP A 130 -14.56 -9.48 35.95
C TRP A 130 -15.70 -10.37 36.50
N LYS A 131 -15.86 -10.48 37.83
CA LYS A 131 -16.99 -11.22 38.41
C LYS A 131 -18.36 -10.67 37.98
N ARG A 132 -18.45 -9.36 37.74
CA ARG A 132 -19.69 -8.65 37.40
C ARG A 132 -19.84 -8.34 35.91
N LEU A 133 -19.00 -8.93 35.07
CA LEU A 133 -18.84 -8.54 33.66
C LEU A 133 -20.17 -8.53 32.87
N GLU A 134 -21.04 -9.51 33.09
CA GLU A 134 -22.34 -9.63 32.39
C GLU A 134 -23.35 -8.53 32.77
N ARG A 135 -23.21 -7.96 33.98
CA ARG A 135 -24.09 -6.89 34.50
C ARG A 135 -23.69 -5.50 34.00
N LEU A 136 -22.46 -5.34 33.50
CA LEU A 136 -21.96 -4.05 33.05
C LEU A 136 -22.77 -3.54 31.86
N SER A 137 -23.11 -2.25 31.91
CA SER A 137 -23.67 -1.52 30.77
C SER A 137 -22.65 -1.42 29.63
N LEU A 138 -23.09 -1.24 28.38
CA LEU A 138 -22.18 -1.12 27.23
C LEU A 138 -21.15 0.02 27.37
N PRO A 139 -21.49 1.22 27.89
CA PRO A 139 -20.50 2.26 28.19
C PRO A 139 -19.45 1.81 29.21
N CYS A 140 -19.87 1.14 30.29
CA CYS A 140 -18.97 0.61 31.32
C CYS A 140 -18.09 -0.50 30.76
N LEU A 141 -18.64 -1.41 29.96
CA LEU A 141 -17.91 -2.49 29.29
C LEU A 141 -16.83 -1.91 28.35
N SER A 142 -17.16 -0.89 27.57
CA SER A 142 -16.22 -0.20 26.69
C SER A 142 -15.09 0.49 27.47
N LYS A 143 -15.43 1.19 28.57
CA LYS A 143 -14.44 1.85 29.44
C LYS A 143 -13.55 0.82 30.16
N PHE A 144 -14.12 -0.32 30.58
CA PHE A 144 -13.39 -1.43 31.19
C PHE A 144 -12.44 -2.10 30.20
N ALA A 145 -12.90 -2.39 28.98
CA ALA A 145 -12.08 -2.95 27.91
C ALA A 145 -10.89 -2.04 27.56
N LEU A 146 -11.10 -0.71 27.52
CA LEU A 146 -10.03 0.27 27.33
C LEU A 146 -8.99 0.25 28.47
N CYS A 147 -9.42 -0.01 29.71
CA CYS A 147 -8.51 -0.14 30.85
C CYS A 147 -7.63 -1.39 30.70
N LEU A 148 -8.22 -2.53 30.34
CA LEU A 148 -7.49 -3.77 30.08
C LEU A 148 -6.51 -3.63 28.91
N TYR A 149 -6.94 -2.97 27.83
CA TYR A 149 -6.11 -2.69 26.67
C TYR A 149 -4.86 -1.87 27.05
N LYS A 150 -5.03 -0.85 27.91
CA LYS A 150 -3.90 -0.03 28.38
C LYS A 150 -2.93 -0.73 29.33
N GLN A 151 -3.37 -1.80 29.98
CA GLN A 151 -2.51 -2.64 30.81
C GLN A 151 -1.74 -3.69 30.00
N HIS A 152 -1.77 -3.63 28.67
CA HIS A 152 -1.17 -4.61 27.76
C HIS A 152 -1.66 -6.05 27.97
N ARG A 153 -2.87 -6.23 28.52
CA ARG A 153 -3.49 -7.56 28.77
C ARG A 153 -4.37 -8.01 27.60
N HIS A 154 -3.84 -7.89 26.39
CA HIS A 154 -4.58 -8.11 25.14
C HIS A 154 -5.02 -9.57 24.94
N PHE A 155 -4.23 -10.54 25.42
CA PHE A 155 -4.53 -11.99 25.36
C PHE A 155 -5.08 -12.56 26.68
N SER A 156 -5.93 -11.82 27.38
CA SER A 156 -6.54 -12.34 28.62
C SER A 156 -7.87 -13.06 28.35
N PRO A 157 -8.21 -14.12 29.11
CA PRO A 157 -9.53 -14.76 29.04
C PRO A 157 -10.69 -13.77 29.24
N ILE A 158 -10.45 -12.70 30.03
CA ILE A 158 -11.40 -11.61 30.26
C ILE A 158 -11.76 -10.92 28.94
N ILE A 159 -10.78 -10.63 28.09
CA ILE A 159 -11.01 -10.00 26.78
C ILE A 159 -11.80 -10.94 25.84
N GLY A 160 -11.60 -12.25 25.93
CA GLY A 160 -12.44 -13.24 25.24
C GLY A 160 -13.91 -13.20 25.68
N GLN A 161 -14.17 -13.06 26.99
CA GLN A 161 -15.54 -12.91 27.51
C GLN A 161 -16.16 -11.56 27.14
N VAL A 162 -15.38 -10.47 27.16
CA VAL A 162 -15.82 -9.17 26.63
C VAL A 162 -16.21 -9.31 25.17
N ALA A 163 -15.39 -9.96 24.35
CA ALA A 163 -15.69 -10.19 22.93
C ALA A 163 -17.00 -10.97 22.75
N HIS A 164 -17.25 -12.00 23.55
CA HIS A 164 -18.51 -12.75 23.52
C HIS A 164 -19.73 -11.88 23.87
N ILE A 165 -19.64 -11.04 24.91
CA ILE A 165 -20.74 -10.13 25.29
C ILE A 165 -21.00 -9.11 24.18
N VAL A 166 -19.95 -8.56 23.57
CA VAL A 166 -20.07 -7.63 22.45
C VAL A 166 -20.71 -8.32 21.25
N ASP A 167 -20.35 -9.57 20.98
CA ASP A 167 -20.94 -10.35 19.88
C ASP A 167 -22.45 -10.54 20.05
N MET A 168 -22.89 -10.87 21.28
CA MET A 168 -24.32 -11.03 21.59
C MET A 168 -25.10 -9.71 21.63
N LYS A 169 -24.44 -8.60 21.96
CA LYS A 169 -25.09 -7.28 22.10
C LYS A 169 -24.77 -6.32 20.94
N LEU A 170 -24.18 -6.78 19.85
CA LEU A 170 -23.67 -5.91 18.77
C LEU A 170 -24.76 -5.00 18.19
N ASP A 171 -25.96 -5.54 17.95
CA ASP A 171 -27.08 -4.79 17.36
C ASP A 171 -27.57 -3.64 18.24
N SER A 172 -27.39 -3.78 19.57
CA SER A 172 -27.78 -2.76 20.55
C SER A 172 -26.79 -1.59 20.65
N ILE A 173 -25.59 -1.71 20.07
CA ILE A 173 -24.59 -0.64 20.07
C ILE A 173 -24.96 0.41 19.02
N GLN A 174 -25.34 1.61 19.47
CA GLN A 174 -25.66 2.76 18.60
C GLN A 174 -24.58 3.86 18.65
N ASP A 175 -23.77 3.90 19.72
CA ASP A 175 -22.71 4.91 19.87
C ASP A 175 -21.39 4.42 19.27
N ILE A 176 -20.93 5.08 18.20
CA ILE A 176 -19.66 4.80 17.51
C ILE A 176 -18.43 4.94 18.43
N ARG A 177 -18.50 5.78 19.47
CA ARG A 177 -17.46 5.90 20.49
C ARG A 177 -17.29 4.61 21.27
N ILE A 178 -18.41 3.97 21.65
CA ILE A 178 -18.42 2.70 22.38
C ILE A 178 -17.86 1.61 21.48
N LEU A 179 -18.38 1.51 20.25
CA LEU A 179 -17.95 0.52 19.26
C LEU A 179 -16.45 0.62 18.95
N SER A 180 -15.96 1.81 18.60
CA SER A 180 -14.55 2.01 18.20
C SER A 180 -13.55 1.64 19.30
N VAL A 181 -13.91 1.82 20.57
CA VAL A 181 -13.07 1.40 21.72
C VAL A 181 -13.10 -0.11 21.90
N LEU A 182 -14.28 -0.73 21.81
CA LEU A 182 -14.43 -2.17 21.91
C LEU A 182 -13.67 -2.88 20.79
N MET A 183 -13.80 -2.42 19.54
CA MET A 183 -13.11 -2.96 18.37
C MET A 183 -11.60 -3.08 18.60
N ILE A 184 -10.91 -2.01 19.00
CA ILE A 184 -9.47 -2.06 19.30
C ILE A 184 -9.17 -3.03 20.44
N SER A 185 -10.01 -3.03 21.48
CA SER A 185 -9.75 -3.78 22.70
C SER A 185 -9.85 -5.30 22.48
N ILE A 186 -10.72 -5.75 21.59
CA ILE A 186 -10.98 -7.17 21.30
C ILE A 186 -10.27 -7.69 20.05
N SER A 187 -9.54 -6.84 19.30
CA SER A 187 -9.04 -7.15 17.96
C SER A 187 -8.22 -8.44 17.83
N GLU A 188 -7.59 -8.88 18.93
CA GLU A 188 -6.70 -10.05 18.94
C GLU A 188 -7.41 -11.38 19.25
N VAL A 189 -8.67 -11.35 19.70
CA VAL A 189 -9.42 -12.54 20.18
C VAL A 189 -10.69 -12.85 19.37
N ILE A 190 -10.97 -12.07 18.34
CA ILE A 190 -12.20 -12.20 17.55
C ILE A 190 -12.05 -13.18 16.38
N THR A 191 -13.15 -13.84 16.04
CA THR A 191 -13.26 -14.66 14.82
C THR A 191 -13.45 -13.79 13.58
N GLU A 192 -13.20 -14.36 12.41
CA GLU A 192 -13.44 -13.72 11.11
C GLU A 192 -14.91 -13.29 10.94
N SER A 193 -15.87 -14.17 11.26
CA SER A 193 -17.30 -13.85 11.15
C SER A 193 -17.71 -12.68 12.04
N PHE A 194 -17.16 -12.61 13.26
CA PHE A 194 -17.45 -11.50 14.17
C PHE A 194 -16.78 -10.20 13.73
N ARG A 195 -15.53 -10.28 13.25
CA ARG A 195 -14.81 -9.13 12.65
C ARG A 195 -15.61 -8.50 11.53
N ASP A 196 -16.17 -9.30 10.63
CA ASP A 196 -16.91 -8.78 9.47
C ASP A 196 -18.24 -8.13 9.90
N ARG A 197 -18.94 -8.70 10.89
CA ARG A 197 -20.11 -8.04 11.50
C ARG A 197 -19.77 -6.72 12.18
N LEU A 198 -18.65 -6.64 12.89
CA LEU A 198 -18.17 -5.40 13.51
C LEU A 198 -17.87 -4.33 12.46
N LEU A 199 -17.26 -4.70 11.34
CA LEU A 199 -16.96 -3.77 10.24
C LEU A 199 -18.22 -3.26 9.58
N HIS A 200 -19.20 -4.12 9.33
CA HIS A 200 -20.49 -3.70 8.78
C HIS A 200 -21.23 -2.75 9.73
N LYS A 201 -21.23 -3.05 11.05
CA LYS A 201 -21.82 -2.16 12.05
C LYS A 201 -21.07 -0.83 12.14
N ALA A 202 -19.74 -0.83 12.07
CA ALA A 202 -18.95 0.39 12.04
C ALA A 202 -19.22 1.22 10.78
N GLU A 203 -19.41 0.57 9.63
CA GLU A 203 -19.78 1.23 8.39
C GLU A 203 -21.15 1.93 8.48
N GLN A 204 -22.16 1.27 9.07
CA GLN A 204 -23.48 1.86 9.31
C GLN A 204 -23.41 3.07 10.26
N LEU A 205 -22.64 2.96 11.35
CA LEU A 205 -22.52 4.03 12.35
C LEU A 205 -21.60 5.19 11.92
N LEU A 206 -20.78 5.02 10.88
CA LEU A 206 -19.91 6.06 10.32
C LEU A 206 -20.62 6.90 9.24
N GLU A 207 -21.95 6.93 9.21
CA GLU A 207 -22.72 7.72 8.25
C GLU A 207 -22.44 9.23 8.34
N GLU A 208 -22.56 9.90 7.19
CA GLU A 208 -21.96 11.22 6.94
C GLU A 208 -22.78 12.40 7.51
N GLU A 209 -23.87 12.14 8.21
CA GLU A 209 -24.83 13.15 8.66
C GLU A 209 -24.38 13.80 9.97
N HIS A 210 -23.51 14.81 9.82
CA HIS A 210 -23.35 15.98 10.69
C HIS A 210 -22.29 15.96 11.82
N GLU A 211 -21.86 14.80 12.35
CA GLU A 211 -20.83 14.79 13.42
C GLU A 211 -19.42 14.42 12.94
N VAL A 212 -18.43 15.26 13.29
CA VAL A 212 -17.01 15.03 12.98
C VAL A 212 -16.40 14.02 13.98
N HIS A 213 -16.33 12.77 13.59
CA HIS A 213 -15.87 11.64 14.42
C HIS A 213 -14.36 11.36 14.33
N PHE A 214 -13.50 12.40 14.31
CA PHE A 214 -12.06 12.27 14.05
C PHE A 214 -11.34 11.18 14.88
N ASN A 215 -11.52 11.21 16.20
CA ASN A 215 -10.88 10.26 17.09
C ASN A 215 -11.39 8.82 16.92
N TYR A 216 -12.65 8.64 16.51
CA TYR A 216 -13.27 7.34 16.34
C TYR A 216 -12.84 6.72 15.01
N ALA A 217 -12.80 7.50 13.94
CA ALA A 217 -12.22 7.09 12.66
C ALA A 217 -10.76 6.63 12.81
N ARG A 218 -9.95 7.39 13.58
CA ARG A 218 -8.56 6.99 13.88
C ARG A 218 -8.47 5.64 14.60
N ARG A 219 -9.39 5.38 15.54
CA ARG A 219 -9.43 4.10 16.27
C ARG A 219 -9.85 2.94 15.37
N ILE A 220 -10.80 3.17 14.47
CA ILE A 220 -11.24 2.16 13.52
C ILE A 220 -10.13 1.81 12.52
N LEU A 221 -9.34 2.80 12.07
CA LEU A 221 -8.13 2.50 11.30
C LEU A 221 -7.12 1.65 12.09
N GLN A 222 -6.93 1.94 13.38
CA GLN A 222 -6.06 1.15 14.24
C GLN A 222 -6.60 -0.28 14.43
N PHE A 223 -7.92 -0.46 14.51
CA PHE A 223 -8.54 -1.78 14.50
C PHE A 223 -8.20 -2.54 13.22
N LEU A 224 -8.40 -1.93 12.05
CA LEU A 224 -8.05 -2.53 10.75
C LEU A 224 -6.58 -2.94 10.68
N GLN A 225 -5.69 -2.12 11.25
CA GLN A 225 -4.27 -2.44 11.36
C GLN A 225 -4.03 -3.68 12.23
N ASN A 226 -4.68 -3.75 13.40
CA ASN A 226 -4.52 -4.88 14.34
C ASN A 226 -4.98 -6.20 13.71
N VAL A 227 -6.14 -6.19 13.01
CA VAL A 227 -6.66 -7.38 12.32
C VAL A 227 -5.98 -7.64 10.97
N LYS A 228 -5.08 -6.74 10.53
CA LYS A 228 -4.34 -6.79 9.26
C LYS A 228 -5.25 -6.92 8.02
N LEU A 229 -6.44 -6.33 8.07
CA LEU A 229 -7.44 -6.42 7.01
C LEU A 229 -7.56 -5.10 6.24
N ARG A 230 -7.63 -5.20 4.91
CA ARG A 230 -7.92 -4.07 4.01
C ARG A 230 -9.41 -4.03 3.72
N TYR A 231 -10.17 -3.28 4.51
CA TYR A 231 -11.60 -3.10 4.28
C TYR A 231 -11.89 -1.70 3.72
N HIS A 232 -11.89 -1.57 2.39
CA HIS A 232 -11.97 -0.29 1.68
C HIS A 232 -13.17 0.60 2.03
N PRO A 233 -14.42 0.09 2.19
CA PRO A 233 -15.56 0.96 2.51
C PRO A 233 -15.34 1.81 3.77
N VAL A 234 -14.88 1.17 4.85
CA VAL A 234 -14.57 1.86 6.11
C VAL A 234 -13.33 2.75 5.98
N LEU A 235 -12.31 2.34 5.22
CA LEU A 235 -11.13 3.17 4.94
C LEU A 235 -11.51 4.47 4.24
N GLU A 236 -12.37 4.41 3.23
CA GLU A 236 -12.84 5.59 2.50
C GLU A 236 -13.69 6.51 3.36
N LYS A 237 -14.64 5.97 4.14
CA LYS A 237 -15.41 6.76 5.12
C LYS A 237 -14.51 7.45 6.13
N CYS A 238 -13.51 6.74 6.68
CA CYS A 238 -12.52 7.33 7.58
C CYS A 238 -11.72 8.43 6.90
N ASN A 239 -11.27 8.23 5.65
CA ASN A 239 -10.55 9.23 4.87
C ASN A 239 -11.39 10.50 4.69
N ARG A 240 -12.67 10.37 4.31
CA ARG A 240 -13.61 11.50 4.19
C ARG A 240 -13.74 12.28 5.50
N ILE A 241 -13.83 11.58 6.64
CA ILE A 241 -13.86 12.23 7.97
C ILE A 241 -12.57 13.03 8.20
N PHE A 242 -11.40 12.48 7.90
CA PHE A 242 -10.13 13.22 8.06
C PHE A 242 -10.03 14.44 7.14
N LEU A 243 -10.52 14.33 5.90
CA LEU A 243 -10.57 15.46 4.96
C LEU A 243 -11.49 16.58 5.47
N LYS A 244 -12.68 16.23 6.02
CA LYS A 244 -13.60 17.20 6.65
C LYS A 244 -13.01 17.81 7.95
N SER A 245 -12.09 17.12 8.61
CA SER A 245 -11.48 17.51 9.90
C SER A 245 -10.13 18.22 9.76
N ALA A 246 -9.86 18.92 8.65
CA ALA A 246 -8.54 19.47 8.36
C ALA A 246 -7.98 20.38 9.48
N SER A 247 -8.84 21.10 10.20
CA SER A 247 -8.47 21.96 11.33
C SER A 247 -7.91 21.22 12.56
N HIS A 248 -8.20 19.92 12.68
CA HIS A 248 -7.73 19.07 13.80
C HIS A 248 -6.46 18.28 13.47
N LEU A 249 -5.92 18.41 12.24
CA LEU A 249 -4.75 17.67 11.79
C LEU A 249 -3.45 18.37 12.22
N ASP A 250 -2.87 17.91 13.33
CA ASP A 250 -1.51 18.25 13.73
C ASP A 250 -0.46 17.31 13.10
N ILE A 251 0.83 17.66 13.23
CA ILE A 251 1.96 16.87 12.70
C ILE A 251 1.90 15.42 13.19
N HIS A 252 1.55 15.23 14.47
CA HIS A 252 1.47 13.91 15.08
C HIS A 252 0.35 13.05 14.45
N SER A 253 -0.84 13.62 14.30
CA SER A 253 -1.99 12.93 13.72
C SER A 253 -1.77 12.63 12.25
N ILE A 254 -1.19 13.56 11.47
CA ILE A 254 -0.84 13.33 10.07
C ILE A 254 0.17 12.19 9.94
N SER A 255 1.25 12.22 10.72
CA SER A 255 2.27 11.16 10.71
C SER A 255 1.70 9.81 11.10
N HIS A 256 0.79 9.78 12.09
CA HIS A 256 0.13 8.55 12.52
C HIS A 256 -0.80 7.98 11.44
N ILE A 257 -1.64 8.83 10.82
CA ILE A 257 -2.53 8.43 9.73
C ILE A 257 -1.71 7.91 8.53
N PHE A 258 -0.63 8.58 8.14
CA PHE A 258 0.28 8.07 7.10
C PHE A 258 0.89 6.72 7.45
N GLY A 259 1.27 6.52 8.72
CA GLY A 259 1.75 5.24 9.22
C GLY A 259 0.71 4.12 9.10
N LEU A 260 -0.55 4.41 9.42
CA LEU A 260 -1.68 3.48 9.28
C LEU A 260 -1.98 3.17 7.81
N TYR A 261 -2.06 4.20 6.97
CA TYR A 261 -2.28 4.06 5.53
C TYR A 261 -1.20 3.23 4.84
N GLU A 262 0.08 3.45 5.17
CA GLU A 262 1.18 2.66 4.62
C GLU A 262 1.07 1.16 4.97
N GLN A 263 0.67 0.84 6.20
CA GLN A 263 0.52 -0.56 6.64
C GLN A 263 -0.69 -1.24 6.02
N LEU A 264 -1.79 -0.50 5.87
CA LEU A 264 -3.02 -0.98 5.24
C LEU A 264 -2.94 -0.96 3.71
N GLY A 265 -1.87 -0.40 3.13
CA GLY A 265 -1.73 -0.26 1.67
C GLY A 265 -2.74 0.71 1.05
N PHE A 266 -3.30 1.62 1.85
CA PHE A 266 -4.24 2.64 1.40
C PHE A 266 -3.49 3.93 1.02
N GLY A 267 -3.94 4.60 -0.03
CA GLY A 267 -3.37 5.88 -0.45
C GLY A 267 -4.47 6.81 -0.92
N SER A 268 -4.50 8.02 -0.36
CA SER A 268 -5.35 9.10 -0.86
C SER A 268 -4.51 10.27 -1.33
N ALA A 269 -4.70 10.67 -2.59
CA ALA A 269 -4.06 11.85 -3.14
C ALA A 269 -4.59 13.14 -2.49
N GLU A 270 -5.89 13.19 -2.19
CA GLU A 270 -6.52 14.34 -1.54
C GLU A 270 -5.96 14.58 -0.13
N PHE A 271 -5.85 13.51 0.67
CA PHE A 271 -5.27 13.62 2.01
C PHE A 271 -3.82 14.08 1.96
N ARG A 272 -3.04 13.60 0.98
CA ARG A 272 -1.64 14.05 0.78
C ARG A 272 -1.55 15.53 0.39
N LEU A 273 -2.50 16.06 -0.37
CA LEU A 273 -2.53 17.48 -0.72
C LEU A 273 -2.78 18.35 0.51
N ILE A 274 -3.80 18.02 1.32
CA ILE A 274 -4.11 18.72 2.56
C ILE A 274 -2.93 18.63 3.53
N ALA A 275 -2.37 17.43 3.72
CA ALA A 275 -1.20 17.24 4.57
C ALA A 275 0.01 18.03 4.08
N LYS A 276 0.28 18.08 2.76
CA LYS A 276 1.38 18.90 2.21
C LYS A 276 1.18 20.37 2.54
N GLN A 277 -0.03 20.91 2.38
CA GLN A 277 -0.35 22.30 2.67
C GLN A 277 -0.13 22.63 4.14
N LEU A 278 -0.79 21.90 5.05
CA LEU A 278 -0.69 22.13 6.50
C LEU A 278 0.74 21.98 7.02
N LEU A 279 1.49 20.97 6.55
CA LEU A 279 2.86 20.75 6.99
C LEU A 279 3.85 21.75 6.39
N SER A 280 3.54 22.34 5.23
CA SER A 280 4.41 23.34 4.59
C SER A 280 4.35 24.69 5.28
N GLU A 281 3.20 25.05 5.85
CA GLU A 281 3.05 26.24 6.71
C GLU A 281 3.80 26.08 8.04
N ALA A 282 3.96 24.85 8.52
CA ALA A 282 4.61 24.54 9.78
C ALA A 282 6.14 24.33 9.70
N ILE A 283 6.82 24.63 8.59
CA ILE A 283 8.26 24.29 8.44
C ILE A 283 9.18 25.23 9.21
N ASP A 284 8.82 26.51 9.29
CA ASP A 284 9.77 27.57 9.66
C ASP A 284 10.11 27.60 11.17
N ASP A 285 9.43 26.82 12.01
CA ASP A 285 9.51 26.92 13.49
C ASP A 285 9.94 25.63 14.24
N TYR A 286 10.28 24.52 13.57
CA TYR A 286 10.48 23.22 14.28
C TYR A 286 11.95 22.78 14.42
N TYR A 287 12.47 22.92 15.64
CA TYR A 287 13.73 22.37 16.12
C TYR A 287 13.54 21.32 17.24
N ASP A 288 12.34 20.77 17.41
CA ASP A 288 12.07 19.76 18.43
C ASP A 288 12.47 18.35 17.94
N PRO A 289 13.42 17.65 18.61
CA PRO A 289 13.89 16.32 18.19
C PRO A 289 12.81 15.23 18.26
N GLU A 290 11.72 15.43 19.02
CA GLU A 290 10.61 14.47 19.05
C GLU A 290 9.62 14.61 17.88
N THR A 291 9.35 15.85 17.47
CA THR A 291 8.35 16.16 16.42
C THR A 291 8.98 16.19 15.03
N PHE A 292 10.23 16.64 14.90
CA PHE A 292 10.90 16.78 13.61
C PHE A 292 10.95 15.47 12.79
N PRO A 293 11.28 14.28 13.35
CA PRO A 293 11.28 13.04 12.57
C PRO A 293 9.91 12.68 11.98
N LYS A 294 8.80 13.02 12.67
CA LYS A 294 7.43 12.82 12.20
C LYS A 294 7.09 13.78 11.05
N LEU A 295 7.53 15.04 11.15
CA LEU A 295 7.44 16.03 10.07
C LEU A 295 8.24 15.56 8.84
N PHE A 296 9.50 15.14 9.04
CA PHE A 296 10.37 14.64 7.99
C PHE A 296 9.74 13.44 7.28
N PHE A 297 9.22 12.47 8.03
CA PHE A 297 8.52 11.29 7.51
C PHE A 297 7.32 11.64 6.63
N SER A 298 6.51 12.61 7.07
CA SER A 298 5.23 12.96 6.45
C SER A 298 5.41 13.89 5.25
N LEU A 299 6.23 14.93 5.38
CA LEU A 299 6.43 15.98 4.39
C LEU A 299 7.53 15.65 3.39
N GLY A 300 8.62 14.99 3.81
CA GLY A 300 9.80 14.74 2.98
C GLY A 300 9.48 14.11 1.60
N PRO A 301 8.66 13.05 1.52
CA PRO A 301 8.23 12.46 0.25
C PRO A 301 7.35 13.36 -0.62
N LEU A 302 6.65 14.33 -0.03
CA LEU A 302 5.72 15.26 -0.71
C LEU A 302 6.38 16.61 -1.07
N ALA A 303 7.55 16.88 -0.48
CA ALA A 303 8.24 18.15 -0.57
C ALA A 303 8.86 18.38 -1.95
N GLU A 304 8.77 19.63 -2.40
CA GLU A 304 9.50 20.15 -3.56
C GLU A 304 11.01 20.26 -3.26
N PRO A 305 11.88 20.31 -4.29
CA PRO A 305 13.33 20.26 -4.11
C PRO A 305 13.88 21.24 -3.07
N LYS A 306 13.42 22.50 -3.07
CA LYS A 306 13.85 23.52 -2.11
C LYS A 306 13.48 23.18 -0.66
N VAL A 307 12.24 22.76 -0.44
CA VAL A 307 11.75 22.36 0.89
C VAL A 307 12.47 21.10 1.36
N ARG A 308 12.68 20.15 0.45
CA ARG A 308 13.40 18.91 0.71
C ARG A 308 14.84 19.15 1.16
N GLU A 309 15.53 20.07 0.51
CA GLU A 309 16.91 20.45 0.88
C GLU A 309 16.96 21.05 2.29
N ARG A 310 16.02 21.95 2.64
CA ARG A 310 15.90 22.50 3.99
C ARG A 310 15.70 21.41 5.05
N LEU A 311 14.77 20.49 4.81
CA LEU A 311 14.53 19.35 5.72
C LEU A 311 15.79 18.51 5.93
N LEU A 312 16.59 18.29 4.89
CA LEU A 312 17.84 17.54 5.00
C LEU A 312 18.89 18.30 5.82
N ILE A 313 19.00 19.63 5.64
CA ILE A 313 19.91 20.47 6.44
C ILE A 313 19.53 20.41 7.93
N THR A 314 18.24 20.58 8.25
CA THR A 314 17.76 20.49 9.64
C THR A 314 18.02 19.10 10.24
N ALA A 315 17.78 18.03 9.47
CA ALA A 315 18.07 16.67 9.92
C ALA A 315 19.57 16.42 10.20
N VAL A 316 20.48 17.07 9.46
CA VAL A 316 21.93 17.01 9.71
C VAL A 316 22.29 17.72 11.01
N ASN A 317 21.64 18.84 11.32
CA ASN A 317 21.90 19.58 12.54
C ASN A 317 21.47 18.81 13.79
N MET A 318 20.32 18.14 13.72
CA MET A 318 19.72 17.40 14.85
C MET A 318 20.15 15.93 14.95
N ALA A 319 21.02 15.46 14.06
CA ALA A 319 21.31 14.03 13.89
C ALA A 319 21.78 13.33 15.18
N GLU A 320 22.47 14.04 16.07
CA GLU A 320 23.02 13.51 17.32
C GLU A 320 21.97 13.35 18.43
N GLU A 321 20.84 14.03 18.32
CA GLU A 321 19.75 14.02 19.31
C GLU A 321 18.72 12.91 19.06
N PHE A 322 18.80 12.23 17.91
CA PHE A 322 17.82 11.22 17.55
C PHE A 322 18.02 9.90 18.28
N SER A 323 16.92 9.37 18.81
CA SER A 323 16.80 8.00 19.30
C SER A 323 16.93 6.96 18.18
N SER A 324 17.16 5.70 18.56
CA SER A 324 17.28 4.57 17.64
C SER A 324 16.07 4.39 16.71
N HIS A 325 14.86 4.62 17.23
CA HIS A 325 13.63 4.56 16.44
C HIS A 325 13.53 5.71 15.42
N GLN A 326 13.94 6.91 15.81
CA GLN A 326 13.91 8.09 14.95
C GLN A 326 14.92 7.96 13.80
N ILE A 327 16.11 7.42 14.05
CA ILE A 327 17.10 7.15 12.99
C ILE A 327 16.53 6.20 11.93
N LEU A 328 15.88 5.11 12.35
CA LEU A 328 15.20 4.19 11.43
C LEU A 328 14.11 4.90 10.60
N MET A 329 13.36 5.81 11.23
CA MET A 329 12.31 6.59 10.57
C MET A 329 12.88 7.53 9.52
N ILE A 330 13.96 8.26 9.83
CA ILE A 330 14.66 9.16 8.89
C ILE A 330 15.23 8.35 7.71
N LEU A 331 15.96 7.26 7.97
CA LEU A 331 16.54 6.42 6.92
C LEU A 331 15.46 5.78 6.03
N LYS A 332 14.37 5.29 6.62
CA LYS A 332 13.21 4.78 5.88
C LYS A 332 12.64 5.86 4.95
N THR A 333 12.56 7.10 5.42
CA THR A 333 12.03 8.23 4.67
C THR A 333 12.97 8.66 3.54
N MET A 334 14.28 8.77 3.81
CA MET A 334 15.28 9.03 2.78
C MET A 334 15.22 8.01 1.64
N ARG A 335 15.01 6.73 1.98
CA ARG A 335 14.81 5.67 0.99
C ARG A 335 13.57 5.91 0.13
N LYS A 336 12.43 6.29 0.72
CA LYS A 336 11.21 6.64 -0.02
C LYS A 336 11.43 7.83 -0.95
N MET A 337 12.19 8.83 -0.49
CA MET A 337 12.53 10.03 -1.26
C MET A 337 13.59 9.77 -2.34
N LYS A 338 14.18 8.55 -2.38
CA LYS A 338 15.35 8.20 -3.20
C LYS A 338 16.51 9.20 -3.04
N CYS A 339 16.67 9.74 -1.83
CA CYS A 339 17.65 10.78 -1.53
C CYS A 339 18.92 10.19 -0.93
N ARG A 340 20.09 10.56 -1.49
CA ARG A 340 21.42 10.14 -1.02
C ARG A 340 22.18 11.34 -0.48
N ASN A 341 21.84 11.80 0.72
CA ASN A 341 22.58 12.87 1.38
C ASN A 341 23.78 12.28 2.14
N SER A 342 24.99 12.48 1.61
CA SER A 342 26.22 11.90 2.17
C SER A 342 26.56 12.44 3.56
N HIS A 343 26.30 13.72 3.83
CA HIS A 343 26.54 14.34 5.14
C HIS A 343 25.65 13.74 6.22
N LEU A 344 24.34 13.63 5.94
CA LEU A 344 23.39 13.03 6.85
C LEU A 344 23.72 11.56 7.11
N LEU A 345 24.05 10.79 6.06
CA LEU A 345 24.44 9.39 6.22
C LEU A 345 25.70 9.22 7.08
N LYS A 346 26.71 10.07 6.92
CA LYS A 346 27.94 10.05 7.75
C LYS A 346 27.63 10.33 9.23
N LYS A 347 26.82 11.35 9.53
CA LYS A 347 26.39 11.63 10.90
C LYS A 347 25.53 10.51 11.49
N MET A 348 24.60 9.95 10.73
CA MET A 348 23.81 8.81 11.20
C MET A 348 24.69 7.60 11.49
N ALA A 349 25.69 7.33 10.64
CA ALA A 349 26.64 6.25 10.85
C ALA A 349 27.44 6.42 12.15
N SER A 350 27.90 7.64 12.47
CA SER A 350 28.64 7.89 13.72
C SER A 350 27.77 7.69 14.97
N VAL A 351 26.48 8.06 14.92
CA VAL A 351 25.52 7.78 16.01
C VAL A 351 25.22 6.29 16.13
N LEU A 352 25.05 5.60 14.99
CA LEU A 352 24.80 4.16 14.95
C LEU A 352 25.96 3.37 15.56
N HIS A 353 27.22 3.74 15.30
CA HIS A 353 28.38 3.09 15.91
C HIS A 353 28.31 3.02 17.45
N LYS A 354 27.79 4.08 18.09
CA LYS A 354 27.65 4.20 19.55
C LYS A 354 26.55 3.31 20.15
N HIS A 355 25.47 3.07 19.40
CA HIS A 355 24.24 2.47 19.95
C HIS A 355 23.76 1.21 19.23
N LEU A 356 24.56 0.65 18.29
CA LEU A 356 24.15 -0.47 17.45
C LEU A 356 23.73 -1.73 18.25
N ASP A 357 24.37 -1.95 19.40
CA ASP A 357 24.16 -3.15 20.22
C ASP A 357 22.80 -3.15 20.95
N SER A 358 22.11 -2.00 20.99
CA SER A 358 20.76 -1.86 21.58
C SER A 358 19.62 -2.27 20.64
N TYR A 359 19.91 -2.51 19.37
CA TYR A 359 18.88 -2.79 18.36
C TYR A 359 18.47 -4.26 18.34
N HIS A 360 17.16 -4.52 18.20
CA HIS A 360 16.64 -5.86 17.99
C HIS A 360 16.89 -6.36 16.54
N VAL A 361 16.88 -7.68 16.33
CA VAL A 361 17.19 -8.33 15.05
C VAL A 361 16.41 -7.74 13.86
N LEU A 362 15.09 -7.57 13.98
CA LEU A 362 14.26 -7.01 12.92
C LEU A 362 14.59 -5.55 12.61
N GLN A 363 15.05 -4.80 13.62
CA GLN A 363 15.49 -3.43 13.43
C GLN A 363 16.85 -3.39 12.72
N LEU A 364 17.79 -4.26 13.10
CA LEU A 364 19.09 -4.42 12.42
C LEU A 364 18.90 -4.83 10.94
N VAL A 365 18.01 -5.78 10.66
CA VAL A 365 17.66 -6.19 9.28
C VAL A 365 17.17 -4.99 8.46
N LYS A 366 16.24 -4.19 9.00
CA LYS A 366 15.72 -2.98 8.33
C LYS A 366 16.81 -1.93 8.16
N LEU A 367 17.61 -1.69 9.20
CA LEU A 367 18.70 -0.72 9.21
C LEU A 367 19.71 -1.02 8.10
N THR A 368 20.22 -2.25 8.07
CA THR A 368 21.18 -2.69 7.05
C THR A 368 20.59 -2.57 5.65
N GLN A 369 19.33 -2.98 5.45
CA GLN A 369 18.66 -2.83 4.16
C GLN A 369 18.59 -1.36 3.71
N TYR A 370 18.28 -0.43 4.63
CA TYR A 370 18.20 1.00 4.30
C TYR A 370 19.58 1.57 3.97
N LEU A 371 20.60 1.24 4.77
CA LEU A 371 21.97 1.73 4.56
C LEU A 371 22.57 1.23 3.23
N VAL A 372 22.34 -0.03 2.86
CA VAL A 372 22.80 -0.58 1.57
C VAL A 372 22.10 0.13 0.40
N VAL A 373 20.77 0.27 0.44
CA VAL A 373 20.00 0.92 -0.65
C VAL A 373 20.35 2.41 -0.78
N LEU A 374 20.69 3.06 0.33
CA LEU A 374 21.12 4.46 0.35
C LEU A 374 22.61 4.65 -0.02
N HIS A 375 23.35 3.57 -0.27
CA HIS A 375 24.78 3.57 -0.56
C HIS A 375 25.62 4.28 0.50
N CYS A 376 25.38 3.95 1.77
CA CYS A 376 26.28 4.37 2.86
C CYS A 376 27.72 3.87 2.58
N GLN A 377 28.73 4.69 2.83
CA GLN A 377 30.14 4.40 2.52
C GLN A 377 30.95 4.04 3.77
N ASP A 378 30.31 3.53 4.83
CA ASP A 378 30.97 3.17 6.09
C ASP A 378 31.22 1.65 6.17
N VAL A 379 32.46 1.25 5.85
CA VAL A 379 32.87 -0.17 5.82
C VAL A 379 32.90 -0.78 7.22
N GLU A 380 33.30 0.00 8.24
CA GLU A 380 33.38 -0.46 9.63
C GLU A 380 31.99 -0.74 10.19
N LEU A 381 31.02 0.12 9.88
CA LEU A 381 29.62 -0.07 10.28
C LEU A 381 29.05 -1.36 9.68
N PHE A 382 29.31 -1.62 8.39
CA PHE A 382 28.88 -2.86 7.75
C PHE A 382 29.58 -4.09 8.34
N ALA A 383 30.84 -4.00 8.74
CA ALA A 383 31.54 -5.08 9.44
C ALA A 383 30.89 -5.36 10.81
N LYS A 384 30.57 -4.33 11.61
CA LYS A 384 29.87 -4.48 12.90
C LYS A 384 28.46 -5.06 12.71
N LEU A 385 27.70 -4.57 11.73
CA LEU A 385 26.38 -5.11 11.36
C LEU A 385 26.46 -6.58 10.94
N LYS A 386 27.46 -6.96 10.14
CA LYS A 386 27.70 -8.35 9.74
C LYS A 386 27.90 -9.23 10.98
N MET A 387 28.77 -8.81 11.91
CA MET A 387 29.06 -9.56 13.13
C MET A 387 27.81 -9.79 13.99
N LEU A 388 27.01 -8.74 14.22
CA LEU A 388 25.77 -8.83 15.00
C LEU A 388 24.76 -9.76 14.33
N LEU A 389 24.54 -9.59 13.02
CA LEU A 389 23.60 -10.41 12.25
C LEU A 389 24.00 -11.90 12.23
N LEU A 390 25.30 -12.21 12.12
CA LEU A 390 25.80 -13.58 12.22
C LEU A 390 25.63 -14.15 13.64
N GLY A 391 25.84 -13.35 14.68
CA GLY A 391 25.57 -13.76 16.07
C GLY A 391 24.10 -14.13 16.29
N TYR A 392 23.17 -13.35 15.75
CA TYR A 392 21.74 -13.68 15.78
C TYR A 392 21.39 -14.90 14.92
N LEU A 393 22.03 -15.07 13.76
CA LEU A 393 21.80 -16.25 12.92
C LEU A 393 22.18 -17.56 13.63
N LYS A 394 23.25 -17.55 14.45
CA LYS A 394 23.66 -18.70 15.28
C LYS A 394 22.55 -19.10 16.26
N SER A 395 22.01 -18.12 16.97
CA SER A 395 21.02 -18.32 18.05
C SER A 395 19.58 -18.44 17.57
N SER A 396 19.25 -17.94 16.37
CA SER A 396 17.88 -17.93 15.85
C SER A 396 17.34 -19.32 15.63
N VAL A 397 16.12 -19.57 16.11
CA VAL A 397 15.33 -20.78 15.80
C VAL A 397 14.12 -20.46 14.93
N ILE A 398 13.89 -19.18 14.63
CA ILE A 398 12.70 -18.70 13.92
C ILE A 398 13.02 -18.67 12.41
N PRO A 399 12.28 -19.40 11.56
CA PRO A 399 12.54 -19.43 10.10
C PRO A 399 12.44 -18.05 9.45
N ALA A 400 11.48 -17.22 9.88
CA ALA A 400 11.28 -15.87 9.34
C ALA A 400 12.49 -14.95 9.57
N ASP A 401 13.03 -14.94 10.80
CA ASP A 401 14.21 -14.15 11.15
C ASP A 401 15.44 -14.66 10.42
N THR A 402 15.60 -15.99 10.36
CA THR A 402 16.69 -16.65 9.63
C THR A 402 16.71 -16.23 8.15
N ALA A 403 15.56 -16.33 7.47
CA ALA A 403 15.43 -15.92 6.06
C ALA A 403 15.67 -14.42 5.86
N ALA A 404 15.18 -13.58 6.77
CA ALA A 404 15.38 -12.12 6.70
C ALA A 404 16.85 -11.72 6.88
N VAL A 405 17.55 -12.36 7.82
CA VAL A 405 18.99 -12.15 8.06
C VAL A 405 19.80 -12.63 6.86
N ILE A 406 19.56 -13.84 6.36
CA ILE A 406 20.25 -14.39 5.17
C ILE A 406 20.13 -13.44 3.97
N ARG A 407 18.91 -12.96 3.69
CA ARG A 407 18.65 -12.02 2.59
C ARG A 407 19.46 -10.73 2.74
N VAL A 408 19.53 -10.17 3.95
CA VAL A 408 20.26 -8.92 4.20
C VAL A 408 21.77 -9.13 4.18
N LEU A 409 22.28 -10.26 4.68
CA LEU A 409 23.69 -10.61 4.56
C LEU A 409 24.13 -10.69 3.10
N ALA A 410 23.29 -11.25 2.22
CA ALA A 410 23.54 -11.26 0.78
C ALA A 410 23.54 -9.87 0.13
N MET A 411 22.96 -8.85 0.77
CA MET A 411 22.99 -7.46 0.29
C MET A 411 24.29 -6.73 0.65
N LEU A 412 25.04 -7.21 1.66
CA LEU A 412 26.26 -6.55 2.10
C LEU A 412 27.37 -6.59 1.04
N PRO A 413 28.15 -5.51 0.89
CA PRO A 413 29.32 -5.52 0.02
C PRO A 413 30.37 -6.52 0.55
N SER A 414 31.07 -7.22 -0.36
CA SER A 414 32.18 -8.13 -0.04
C SER A 414 31.85 -9.21 1.00
N PHE A 415 30.70 -9.90 0.84
CA PHE A 415 30.29 -10.97 1.75
C PHE A 415 30.87 -12.34 1.34
N GLN A 416 31.62 -12.97 2.24
CA GLN A 416 32.03 -14.37 2.13
C GLN A 416 30.98 -15.28 2.76
N VAL A 417 30.55 -16.31 2.02
CA VAL A 417 29.55 -17.27 2.51
C VAL A 417 30.22 -18.28 3.43
N GLU A 418 29.86 -18.22 4.71
CA GLU A 418 30.30 -19.19 5.71
C GLU A 418 29.41 -20.45 5.65
N GLU A 419 30.01 -21.64 5.78
CA GLU A 419 29.29 -22.93 5.74
C GLU A 419 28.16 -23.00 6.77
N MET A 420 28.37 -22.39 7.94
CA MET A 420 27.36 -22.24 8.99
C MET A 420 26.04 -21.64 8.47
N ILE A 421 26.10 -20.69 7.53
CA ILE A 421 24.91 -20.01 6.99
C ILE A 421 24.11 -20.99 6.12
N ILE A 422 24.81 -21.77 5.29
CA ILE A 422 24.23 -22.79 4.44
C ILE A 422 23.58 -23.87 5.31
N ASN A 423 24.29 -24.35 6.33
CA ASN A 423 23.78 -25.36 7.26
C ASN A 423 22.55 -24.86 8.03
N LYS A 424 22.55 -23.59 8.45
CA LYS A 424 21.40 -22.99 9.12
C LYS A 424 20.20 -22.83 8.19
N ALA A 425 20.43 -22.37 6.96
CA ALA A 425 19.39 -22.27 5.94
C ALA A 425 18.77 -23.65 5.67
N ALA A 426 19.60 -24.68 5.48
CA ALA A 426 19.17 -26.06 5.26
C ALA A 426 18.30 -26.62 6.40
N ALA A 427 18.62 -26.27 7.65
CA ALA A 427 17.89 -26.71 8.83
C ALA A 427 16.48 -26.11 8.93
N VAL A 428 16.27 -24.86 8.47
CA VAL A 428 14.97 -24.18 8.58
C VAL A 428 14.07 -24.40 7.36
N LEU A 429 14.58 -24.89 6.22
CA LEU A 429 13.82 -25.06 4.97
C LEU A 429 12.44 -25.73 5.15
N PRO A 430 12.30 -26.85 5.88
CA PRO A 430 11.01 -27.54 5.97
C PRO A 430 9.92 -26.72 6.69
N GLN A 431 10.30 -25.73 7.50
CA GLN A 431 9.40 -24.88 8.28
C GLN A 431 9.13 -23.54 7.60
N CYS A 432 9.77 -23.27 6.46
CA CYS A 432 9.66 -22.00 5.75
C CYS A 432 8.35 -21.89 4.94
N ARG A 433 7.76 -20.69 4.94
CA ARG A 433 6.72 -20.28 3.98
C ARG A 433 7.37 -19.94 2.63
N LEU A 434 6.60 -19.87 1.56
CA LEU A 434 7.10 -19.56 0.21
C LEU A 434 7.89 -18.24 0.17
N HIS A 435 7.43 -17.22 0.89
CA HIS A 435 8.17 -15.95 1.00
C HIS A 435 9.57 -16.12 1.64
N HIS A 436 9.69 -16.98 2.66
CA HIS A 436 10.98 -17.25 3.31
C HIS A 436 11.91 -18.03 2.37
N LEU A 437 11.36 -19.02 1.65
CA LEU A 437 12.11 -19.78 0.63
C LEU A 437 12.62 -18.84 -0.47
N ASN A 438 11.79 -17.92 -0.96
CA ASN A 438 12.18 -16.92 -1.95
C ASN A 438 13.32 -16.01 -1.47
N CYS A 439 13.27 -15.57 -0.21
CA CYS A 439 14.34 -14.77 0.40
C CYS A 439 15.68 -15.51 0.44
N ILE A 440 15.65 -16.80 0.79
CA ILE A 440 16.84 -17.67 0.83
C ILE A 440 17.34 -17.95 -0.59
N ALA A 441 16.44 -18.30 -1.53
CA ALA A 441 16.78 -18.56 -2.91
C ALA A 441 17.46 -17.35 -3.58
N THR A 442 16.89 -16.15 -3.40
CA THR A 442 17.48 -14.90 -3.91
C THR A 442 18.90 -14.67 -3.39
N ALA A 443 19.14 -14.96 -2.09
CA ALA A 443 20.47 -14.86 -1.50
C ALA A 443 21.45 -15.88 -2.10
N LEU A 444 21.02 -17.13 -2.23
CA LEU A 444 21.84 -18.23 -2.77
C LEU A 444 22.20 -18.01 -4.24
N VAL A 445 21.26 -17.56 -5.08
CA VAL A 445 21.51 -17.22 -6.49
C VAL A 445 22.56 -16.12 -6.59
N LYS A 446 22.42 -15.06 -5.79
CA LYS A 446 23.39 -13.97 -5.76
C LYS A 446 24.78 -14.44 -5.34
N TRP A 447 24.88 -15.28 -4.30
CA TRP A 447 26.17 -15.84 -3.87
C TRP A 447 26.79 -16.77 -4.89
N ASN A 448 25.98 -17.56 -5.61
CA ASN A 448 26.49 -18.46 -6.65
C ASN A 448 27.15 -17.67 -7.81
N HIS A 449 26.51 -16.58 -8.27
CA HIS A 449 27.09 -15.71 -9.31
C HIS A 449 28.41 -15.06 -8.88
N HIS A 450 28.54 -14.65 -7.61
CA HIS A 450 29.79 -14.08 -7.09
C HIS A 450 30.88 -15.16 -6.85
N GLY A 451 30.48 -16.40 -6.55
CA GLY A 451 31.39 -17.51 -6.27
C GLY A 451 32.09 -18.10 -7.51
N GLN A 452 31.52 -17.91 -8.71
CA GLN A 452 32.03 -18.46 -9.98
C GLN A 452 33.45 -18.01 -10.35
N PHE A 453 33.94 -16.89 -9.81
CA PHE A 453 35.26 -16.35 -10.15
C PHE A 453 36.36 -16.65 -9.13
N HIS A 454 36.04 -17.16 -7.93
CA HIS A 454 37.04 -17.30 -6.87
C HIS A 454 36.92 -18.56 -5.96
N TRP A 455 35.78 -19.27 -5.86
CA TRP A 455 35.57 -20.25 -4.77
C TRP A 455 34.74 -21.49 -5.17
N GLN A 456 35.40 -22.57 -5.59
CA GLN A 456 34.75 -23.79 -6.11
C GLN A 456 33.92 -24.58 -5.05
N ASN A 457 34.41 -24.73 -3.82
CA ASN A 457 33.74 -25.58 -2.81
C ASN A 457 32.42 -25.00 -2.27
N SER A 458 32.32 -23.68 -2.07
CA SER A 458 31.10 -23.03 -1.57
C SER A 458 30.00 -22.93 -2.65
N SER A 459 30.38 -22.90 -3.93
CA SER A 459 29.44 -22.89 -5.06
C SER A 459 28.66 -24.20 -5.17
N GLU A 460 29.32 -25.35 -4.98
CA GLU A 460 28.68 -26.66 -4.99
C GLU A 460 27.67 -26.85 -3.83
N LEU A 461 28.02 -26.40 -2.62
CA LEU A 461 27.12 -26.44 -1.47
C LEU A 461 25.89 -25.55 -1.66
N CYS A 462 26.05 -24.36 -2.26
CA CYS A 462 24.94 -23.48 -2.60
C CYS A 462 24.01 -24.11 -3.64
N ALA A 463 24.56 -24.76 -4.68
CA ALA A 463 23.78 -25.46 -5.70
C ALA A 463 22.98 -26.62 -5.13
N LYS A 464 23.60 -27.46 -4.27
CA LYS A 464 22.91 -28.56 -3.55
C LYS A 464 21.78 -28.04 -2.67
N LEU A 465 22.00 -26.93 -1.96
CA LEU A 465 20.98 -26.32 -1.13
C LEU A 465 19.83 -25.73 -1.97
N LEU A 466 20.13 -25.10 -3.11
CA LEU A 466 19.13 -24.60 -4.05
C LEU A 466 18.24 -25.74 -4.58
N GLN A 467 18.82 -26.89 -4.93
CA GLN A 467 18.04 -28.06 -5.34
C GLN A 467 17.09 -28.53 -4.23
N LYS A 468 17.60 -28.71 -3.01
CA LYS A 468 16.77 -29.09 -1.85
C LYS A 468 15.67 -28.06 -1.54
N LEU A 469 15.96 -26.77 -1.73
CA LEU A 469 15.00 -25.68 -1.58
C LEU A 469 13.88 -25.80 -2.61
N ASN A 470 14.23 -26.05 -3.88
CA ASN A 470 13.26 -26.28 -4.95
C ASN A 470 12.36 -27.47 -4.62
N ASP A 471 12.93 -28.63 -4.26
CA ASP A 471 12.18 -29.83 -3.89
C ASP A 471 11.20 -29.56 -2.73
N THR A 472 11.67 -28.81 -1.71
CA THR A 472 10.84 -28.43 -0.56
C THR A 472 9.69 -27.52 -0.98
N ALA A 473 9.93 -26.58 -1.89
CA ALA A 473 8.92 -25.68 -2.40
C ALA A 473 7.86 -26.42 -3.23
N PHE A 474 8.26 -27.31 -4.14
CA PHE A 474 7.35 -28.16 -4.91
C PHE A 474 6.49 -29.04 -4.00
N GLN A 475 7.10 -29.76 -3.05
CA GLN A 475 6.36 -30.58 -2.08
C GLN A 475 5.34 -29.77 -1.26
N ARG A 476 5.65 -28.52 -0.94
CA ARG A 476 4.73 -27.62 -0.22
C ARG A 476 3.56 -27.21 -1.10
N LEU A 477 3.82 -26.81 -2.35
CA LEU A 477 2.77 -26.44 -3.31
C LEU A 477 1.83 -27.61 -3.57
N GLN A 478 2.37 -28.82 -3.78
CA GLN A 478 1.58 -30.03 -4.01
C GLN A 478 0.69 -30.43 -2.82
N LYS A 479 1.06 -30.03 -1.60
CA LYS A 479 0.26 -30.25 -0.39
C LYS A 479 -0.76 -29.13 -0.11
N ALA A 480 -0.75 -28.05 -0.89
CA ALA A 480 -1.66 -26.94 -0.69
C ALA A 480 -3.09 -27.34 -1.08
N ASN A 481 -4.02 -27.23 -0.14
CA ASN A 481 -5.43 -27.57 -0.32
C ASN A 481 -6.39 -26.38 -0.13
N ASN A 482 -5.85 -25.20 0.19
CA ASN A 482 -6.62 -23.99 0.45
C ASN A 482 -6.07 -22.83 -0.39
N LEU A 483 -6.91 -22.33 -1.30
CA LEU A 483 -6.52 -21.27 -2.24
C LEU A 483 -6.22 -19.95 -1.53
N ASN A 484 -6.99 -19.58 -0.50
CA ASN A 484 -6.80 -18.31 0.22
C ASN A 484 -5.43 -18.28 0.92
N LEU A 485 -5.05 -19.36 1.59
CA LEU A 485 -3.73 -19.46 2.23
C LEU A 485 -2.59 -19.40 1.22
N LEU A 486 -2.76 -19.99 0.03
CA LEU A 486 -1.77 -19.89 -1.04
C LEU A 486 -1.64 -18.44 -1.53
N LEU A 487 -2.76 -17.79 -1.85
CA LEU A 487 -2.82 -16.43 -2.35
C LEU A 487 -2.32 -15.38 -1.34
N GLU A 488 -2.37 -15.66 -0.03
CA GLU A 488 -1.75 -14.80 0.99
C GLU A 488 -0.21 -14.77 0.90
N GLU A 489 0.42 -15.86 0.45
CA GLU A 489 1.87 -15.96 0.37
C GLU A 489 2.44 -15.35 -0.93
N LEU A 490 1.72 -15.44 -2.06
CA LEU A 490 2.20 -15.05 -3.40
C LEU A 490 2.60 -13.57 -3.58
N PRO A 491 1.93 -12.57 -2.98
CA PRO A 491 2.32 -11.16 -3.13
C PRO A 491 3.75 -10.87 -2.69
N TYR A 492 4.27 -11.68 -1.77
CA TYR A 492 5.60 -11.48 -1.19
C TYR A 492 6.70 -12.23 -1.94
N VAL A 493 6.34 -13.17 -2.81
CA VAL A 493 7.29 -14.02 -3.54
C VAL A 493 7.64 -13.34 -4.86
N ASN A 494 8.80 -12.68 -4.97
CA ASN A 494 9.22 -11.94 -6.17
C ASN A 494 10.65 -12.31 -6.58
N GLY A 495 10.93 -12.29 -7.89
CA GLY A 495 12.27 -12.49 -8.44
C GLY A 495 12.36 -13.67 -9.39
N GLU A 496 13.52 -13.79 -10.04
CA GLU A 496 13.82 -14.76 -11.10
C GLU A 496 13.55 -16.20 -10.65
N TRP A 497 13.95 -16.57 -9.42
CA TRP A 497 13.72 -17.92 -8.89
C TRP A 497 12.24 -18.34 -8.93
N PHE A 498 11.31 -17.48 -8.52
CA PHE A 498 9.90 -17.84 -8.55
C PHE A 498 9.38 -17.92 -9.98
N GLU A 499 9.74 -16.94 -10.82
CA GLU A 499 9.29 -16.87 -12.21
C GLU A 499 9.75 -18.08 -13.03
N GLU A 500 10.95 -18.59 -12.78
CA GLU A 500 11.56 -19.69 -13.53
C GLU A 500 11.25 -21.08 -12.93
N VAL A 501 11.13 -21.21 -11.60
CA VAL A 501 11.04 -22.52 -10.94
C VAL A 501 9.62 -22.88 -10.51
N LEU A 502 8.86 -21.94 -9.96
CA LEU A 502 7.60 -22.26 -9.26
C LEU A 502 6.34 -21.77 -9.96
N ASN A 503 6.47 -20.85 -10.92
CA ASN A 503 5.31 -20.17 -11.49
C ASN A 503 4.33 -21.15 -12.17
N GLU A 504 4.84 -22.08 -12.97
CA GLU A 504 4.02 -23.10 -13.66
C GLU A 504 3.32 -24.04 -12.66
N GLU A 505 4.04 -24.58 -11.67
CA GLU A 505 3.45 -25.44 -10.65
C GLU A 505 2.39 -24.68 -9.81
N THR A 506 2.66 -23.42 -9.49
CA THR A 506 1.70 -22.57 -8.76
C THR A 506 0.44 -22.35 -9.59
N LEU A 507 0.55 -22.13 -10.91
CA LEU A 507 -0.58 -22.02 -11.81
C LEU A 507 -1.38 -23.32 -11.90
N ALA A 508 -0.70 -24.47 -11.97
CA ALA A 508 -1.34 -25.78 -11.98
C ALA A 508 -2.11 -26.03 -10.67
N MET A 509 -1.53 -25.66 -9.51
CA MET A 509 -2.22 -25.77 -8.23
C MET A 509 -3.42 -24.82 -8.14
N CYS A 510 -3.33 -23.58 -8.64
CA CYS A 510 -4.47 -22.67 -8.73
C CYS A 510 -5.59 -23.26 -9.61
N GLN A 511 -5.24 -23.91 -10.74
CA GLN A 511 -6.21 -24.61 -11.60
C GLN A 511 -6.85 -25.80 -10.88
N HIS A 512 -6.07 -26.58 -10.13
CA HIS A 512 -6.61 -27.69 -9.35
C HIS A 512 -7.60 -27.22 -8.27
N LEU A 513 -7.40 -26.02 -7.73
CA LEU A 513 -8.26 -25.40 -6.71
C LEU A 513 -9.30 -24.43 -7.30
N ILE A 514 -9.63 -24.56 -8.60
CA ILE A 514 -10.53 -23.65 -9.32
C ILE A 514 -11.93 -23.52 -8.66
N ASP A 515 -12.41 -24.58 -8.03
CA ASP A 515 -13.72 -24.61 -7.35
C ASP A 515 -13.74 -23.72 -6.09
N GLN A 516 -12.57 -23.38 -5.53
CA GLN A 516 -12.44 -22.49 -4.38
C GLN A 516 -12.40 -21.00 -4.77
N ILE A 517 -12.49 -20.66 -6.05
CA ILE A 517 -12.51 -19.27 -6.51
C ILE A 517 -13.85 -18.64 -6.16
N THR A 518 -13.79 -17.54 -5.41
CA THR A 518 -14.93 -16.78 -4.90
C THR A 518 -14.65 -15.27 -5.04
N TRP A 519 -15.68 -14.44 -4.88
CA TRP A 519 -15.53 -12.98 -4.95
C TRP A 519 -14.44 -12.43 -4.02
N ALA A 520 -14.18 -13.08 -2.87
CA ALA A 520 -13.18 -12.66 -1.89
C ALA A 520 -11.73 -12.88 -2.34
N ASN A 521 -11.48 -13.84 -3.24
CA ASN A 521 -10.10 -14.21 -3.66
C ASN A 521 -9.80 -13.93 -5.14
N VAL A 522 -10.80 -13.49 -5.92
CA VAL A 522 -10.63 -13.07 -7.32
C VAL A 522 -9.57 -11.98 -7.48
N LEU A 523 -9.52 -10.97 -6.60
CA LEU A 523 -8.53 -9.90 -6.70
C LEU A 523 -7.09 -10.38 -6.47
N PRO A 524 -6.74 -11.06 -5.35
CA PRO A 524 -5.42 -11.63 -5.16
C PRO A 524 -5.00 -12.57 -6.30
N LEU A 525 -5.93 -13.39 -6.80
CA LEU A 525 -5.67 -14.29 -7.93
C LEU A 525 -5.38 -13.52 -9.22
N SER A 526 -6.16 -12.47 -9.51
CA SER A 526 -5.94 -11.61 -10.69
C SER A 526 -4.57 -10.94 -10.63
N PHE A 527 -4.17 -10.45 -9.45
CA PHE A 527 -2.85 -9.87 -9.22
C PHE A 527 -1.72 -10.86 -9.51
N PHE A 528 -1.87 -12.10 -9.06
CA PHE A 528 -0.92 -13.17 -9.33
C PHE A 528 -0.82 -13.45 -10.83
N LEU A 529 -1.95 -13.57 -11.54
CA LEU A 529 -1.99 -13.88 -12.97
C LEU A 529 -1.43 -12.75 -13.86
N ILE A 530 -1.67 -11.50 -13.49
CA ILE A 530 -1.03 -10.34 -14.14
C ILE A 530 0.49 -10.46 -14.07
N LYS A 531 1.00 -10.85 -12.90
CA LYS A 531 2.44 -10.96 -12.66
C LYS A 531 3.06 -12.22 -13.27
N SER A 532 2.34 -13.34 -13.30
CA SER A 532 2.82 -14.56 -13.93
C SER A 532 3.02 -14.34 -15.43
N GLU A 533 2.22 -13.47 -16.04
CA GLU A 533 2.17 -13.24 -17.50
C GLU A 533 1.87 -14.51 -18.31
N HIS A 534 1.29 -15.53 -17.67
CA HIS A 534 0.86 -16.77 -18.31
C HIS A 534 -0.64 -16.73 -18.57
N ARG A 535 -1.03 -17.17 -19.76
CA ARG A 535 -2.44 -17.34 -20.09
C ARG A 535 -2.98 -18.63 -19.49
N CYS A 536 -4.07 -18.51 -18.71
CA CYS A 536 -4.81 -19.66 -18.20
C CYS A 536 -6.31 -19.48 -18.48
N PRO A 537 -6.82 -20.01 -19.60
CA PRO A 537 -8.22 -19.82 -20.01
C PRO A 537 -9.23 -20.29 -18.95
N ALA A 538 -8.97 -21.42 -18.28
CA ALA A 538 -9.86 -21.95 -17.25
C ALA A 538 -10.00 -21.00 -16.05
N LEU A 539 -8.88 -20.48 -15.53
CA LEU A 539 -8.89 -19.51 -14.44
C LEU A 539 -9.53 -18.19 -14.88
N PHE A 540 -9.25 -17.72 -16.10
CA PHE A 540 -9.82 -16.47 -16.62
C PHE A 540 -11.34 -16.56 -16.79
N ALA A 541 -11.85 -17.67 -17.34
CA ALA A 541 -13.28 -17.91 -17.46
C ALA A 541 -13.96 -17.95 -16.08
N ARG A 542 -13.35 -18.62 -15.09
CA ARG A 542 -13.89 -18.66 -13.73
C ARG A 542 -13.87 -17.30 -13.05
N ILE A 543 -12.80 -16.52 -13.21
CA ILE A 543 -12.71 -15.14 -12.71
C ILE A 543 -13.81 -14.27 -13.32
N ALA A 544 -14.03 -14.36 -14.64
CA ALA A 544 -15.06 -13.59 -15.32
C ALA A 544 -16.47 -13.92 -14.78
N SER A 545 -16.84 -15.21 -14.68
CA SER A 545 -18.17 -15.62 -14.17
C SER A 545 -18.38 -15.18 -12.72
N VAL A 546 -17.42 -15.42 -11.83
CA VAL A 546 -17.53 -15.04 -10.41
C VAL A 546 -17.65 -13.52 -10.25
N THR A 547 -16.96 -12.75 -11.11
CA THR A 547 -17.03 -11.29 -11.10
C THR A 547 -18.41 -10.79 -11.50
N VAL A 548 -19.02 -11.34 -12.55
CA VAL A 548 -20.38 -10.97 -12.99
C VAL A 548 -21.41 -11.36 -11.93
N GLU A 549 -21.34 -12.58 -11.40
CA GLU A 549 -22.28 -13.11 -10.40
C GLU A 549 -22.28 -12.32 -9.07
N ASN A 550 -21.16 -11.65 -8.74
CA ASN A 550 -20.98 -10.98 -7.44
C ASN A 550 -20.51 -9.54 -7.60
N ILE A 551 -20.85 -8.88 -8.70
CA ILE A 551 -20.33 -7.54 -9.02
C ILE A 551 -20.64 -6.51 -7.93
N ASP A 552 -21.81 -6.60 -7.30
CA ASP A 552 -22.22 -5.71 -6.21
C ASP A 552 -21.38 -5.87 -4.93
N LYS A 553 -20.71 -7.02 -4.76
CA LYS A 553 -19.81 -7.29 -3.62
C LYS A 553 -18.37 -6.87 -3.89
N ILE A 554 -18.02 -6.62 -5.15
CA ILE A 554 -16.67 -6.25 -5.56
C ILE A 554 -16.56 -4.72 -5.57
N LEU A 555 -15.49 -4.21 -4.98
CA LEU A 555 -15.27 -2.77 -4.89
C LEU A 555 -14.95 -2.21 -6.28
N THR A 556 -15.47 -1.02 -6.57
CA THR A 556 -15.27 -0.34 -7.86
C THR A 556 -13.78 -0.15 -8.19
N SER A 557 -12.94 0.09 -7.18
CA SER A 557 -11.48 0.22 -7.33
C SER A 557 -10.77 -1.11 -7.64
N GLU A 558 -11.36 -2.24 -7.28
CA GLU A 558 -10.80 -3.58 -7.51
C GLU A 558 -11.08 -4.09 -8.92
N ILE A 559 -12.22 -3.68 -9.51
CA ILE A 559 -12.56 -3.96 -10.91
C ILE A 559 -11.45 -3.54 -11.87
N TYR A 560 -10.72 -2.46 -11.56
CA TYR A 560 -9.54 -2.05 -12.33
C TYR A 560 -8.55 -3.20 -12.54
N PHE A 561 -8.21 -3.95 -11.48
CA PHE A 561 -7.21 -5.01 -11.57
C PHE A 561 -7.75 -6.22 -12.34
N ILE A 562 -9.03 -6.52 -12.19
CA ILE A 562 -9.69 -7.59 -12.94
C ILE A 562 -9.68 -7.25 -14.43
N LEU A 563 -10.14 -6.05 -14.82
CA LEU A 563 -10.11 -5.60 -16.21
C LEU A 563 -8.67 -5.50 -16.76
N PHE A 564 -7.71 -5.11 -15.93
CA PHE A 564 -6.31 -5.03 -16.34
C PHE A 564 -5.74 -6.39 -16.69
N LEU A 565 -6.14 -7.48 -16.01
CA LEU A 565 -5.73 -8.85 -16.36
C LEU A 565 -6.10 -9.18 -17.81
N PHE A 566 -7.38 -9.02 -18.17
CA PHE A 566 -7.89 -9.32 -19.51
C PHE A 566 -7.28 -8.42 -20.57
N SER A 567 -7.20 -7.11 -20.28
CA SER A 567 -6.67 -6.12 -21.22
C SER A 567 -5.17 -6.27 -21.46
N ALA A 568 -4.38 -6.53 -20.40
CA ALA A 568 -2.93 -6.68 -20.50
C ALA A 568 -2.53 -7.97 -21.23
N LEU A 569 -3.25 -9.06 -20.99
CA LEU A 569 -3.02 -10.35 -21.66
C LEU A 569 -3.76 -10.51 -22.98
N ASN A 570 -4.51 -9.47 -23.41
CA ASN A 570 -5.26 -9.47 -24.67
C ASN A 570 -6.15 -10.71 -24.82
N TYR A 571 -6.90 -11.01 -23.77
CA TYR A 571 -7.75 -12.19 -23.70
C TYR A 571 -9.21 -11.79 -23.49
N ASP A 572 -10.06 -12.28 -24.38
CA ASP A 572 -11.51 -12.16 -24.27
C ASP A 572 -12.08 -13.44 -23.63
N PRO A 573 -12.77 -13.36 -22.48
CA PRO A 573 -13.45 -14.51 -21.91
C PRO A 573 -14.63 -14.95 -22.78
N PRO A 574 -15.15 -16.19 -22.62
CA PRO A 574 -16.26 -16.71 -23.43
C PRO A 574 -17.48 -15.78 -23.49
N ASP A 575 -17.85 -15.17 -22.35
CA ASP A 575 -18.96 -14.20 -22.24
C ASP A 575 -18.44 -12.75 -22.16
N ASN A 576 -17.49 -12.39 -23.04
CA ASN A 576 -16.79 -11.11 -23.05
C ASN A 576 -17.71 -9.89 -22.94
N GLU A 577 -18.75 -9.87 -23.78
CA GLU A 577 -19.67 -8.72 -23.87
C GLU A 577 -20.43 -8.50 -22.56
N GLU A 578 -20.96 -9.58 -21.96
CA GLU A 578 -21.68 -9.49 -20.68
C GLU A 578 -20.75 -9.08 -19.53
N PHE A 579 -19.54 -9.64 -19.50
CA PHE A 579 -18.53 -9.33 -18.49
C PHE A 579 -18.13 -7.85 -18.52
N PHE A 580 -17.69 -7.32 -19.68
CA PHE A 580 -17.29 -5.92 -19.77
C PHE A 580 -18.48 -4.97 -19.59
N LYS A 581 -19.66 -5.31 -20.12
CA LYS A 581 -20.87 -4.51 -19.93
C LYS A 581 -21.22 -4.36 -18.45
N SER A 582 -21.24 -5.46 -17.70
CA SER A 582 -21.52 -5.45 -16.25
C SER A 582 -20.49 -4.62 -15.50
N CYS A 583 -19.19 -4.81 -15.78
CA CYS A 583 -18.11 -4.03 -15.19
C CYS A 583 -18.25 -2.53 -15.50
N ILE A 584 -18.50 -2.15 -16.75
CA ILE A 584 -18.66 -0.76 -17.17
C ILE A 584 -19.88 -0.11 -16.51
N GLN A 585 -21.00 -0.83 -16.37
CA GLN A 585 -22.19 -0.33 -15.69
C GLN A 585 -21.91 -0.04 -14.21
N HIS A 586 -21.28 -0.97 -13.49
CA HIS A 586 -20.90 -0.77 -12.08
C HIS A 586 -19.91 0.39 -11.89
N LEU A 587 -18.93 0.51 -12.79
CA LEU A 587 -17.98 1.62 -12.80
C LEU A 587 -18.68 2.97 -13.04
N THR A 588 -19.59 3.02 -14.01
CA THR A 588 -20.28 4.27 -14.41
C THR A 588 -21.16 4.82 -13.29
N SER A 589 -21.82 3.94 -12.54
CA SER A 589 -22.65 4.34 -11.38
C SER A 589 -21.84 4.93 -10.22
N ASN A 590 -20.53 4.64 -10.15
CA ASN A 590 -19.68 4.94 -9.00
C ASN A 590 -18.47 5.84 -9.33
N LEU A 591 -18.46 6.51 -10.49
CA LEU A 591 -17.31 7.33 -10.94
C LEU A 591 -16.90 8.41 -9.94
N SER A 592 -17.85 9.03 -9.24
CA SER A 592 -17.61 10.09 -8.25
C SER A 592 -16.87 9.62 -7.00
N HIS A 593 -16.85 8.31 -6.74
CA HIS A 593 -16.18 7.73 -5.57
C HIS A 593 -14.70 7.42 -5.81
N LEU A 594 -14.25 7.41 -7.07
CA LEU A 594 -12.89 7.08 -7.44
C LEU A 594 -11.99 8.31 -7.51
N GLU A 595 -10.73 8.19 -7.07
CA GLU A 595 -9.76 9.28 -7.27
C GLU A 595 -9.45 9.48 -8.77
N ASN A 596 -9.24 10.74 -9.18
CA ASN A 596 -9.03 11.10 -10.59
C ASN A 596 -7.95 10.27 -11.28
N TYR A 597 -6.83 9.99 -10.61
CA TYR A 597 -5.78 9.18 -11.23
C TYR A 597 -6.23 7.74 -11.51
N HIS A 598 -7.11 7.14 -10.69
CA HIS A 598 -7.66 5.81 -10.95
C HIS A 598 -8.58 5.81 -12.17
N LEU A 599 -9.35 6.88 -12.38
CA LEU A 599 -10.20 7.04 -13.56
C LEU A 599 -9.38 7.03 -14.85
N VAL A 600 -8.22 7.70 -14.87
CA VAL A 600 -7.28 7.64 -16.00
C VAL A 600 -6.75 6.23 -16.23
N LEU A 601 -6.37 5.51 -15.17
CA LEU A 601 -5.89 4.14 -15.28
C LEU A 601 -6.99 3.21 -15.81
N LEU A 602 -8.22 3.33 -15.32
CA LEU A 602 -9.39 2.59 -15.81
C LEU A 602 -9.69 2.90 -17.27
N GLY A 603 -9.70 4.18 -17.66
CA GLY A 603 -9.92 4.59 -19.04
C GLY A 603 -8.89 3.98 -19.99
N HIS A 604 -7.61 3.99 -19.61
CA HIS A 604 -6.55 3.33 -20.37
C HIS A 604 -6.76 1.81 -20.50
N VAL A 605 -7.12 1.13 -19.40
CA VAL A 605 -7.38 -0.31 -19.41
C VAL A 605 -8.54 -0.67 -20.33
N LEU A 606 -9.66 0.05 -20.22
CA LEU A 606 -10.82 -0.16 -21.09
C LEU A 606 -10.49 0.13 -22.56
N ALA A 607 -9.76 1.21 -22.85
CA ALA A 607 -9.31 1.53 -24.20
C ALA A 607 -8.39 0.44 -24.79
N MET A 608 -7.50 -0.15 -23.98
CA MET A 608 -6.70 -1.30 -24.42
C MET A 608 -7.59 -2.48 -24.84
N ALA A 609 -8.66 -2.75 -24.11
CA ALA A 609 -9.67 -3.75 -24.47
C ALA A 609 -10.65 -3.30 -25.58
N GLY A 610 -10.55 -2.06 -26.08
CA GLY A 610 -11.42 -1.52 -27.13
C GLY A 610 -12.76 -0.94 -26.65
N TYR A 611 -12.92 -0.69 -25.35
CA TYR A 611 -14.13 -0.10 -24.77
C TYR A 611 -13.91 1.37 -24.38
N PHE A 612 -14.84 2.25 -24.78
CA PHE A 612 -14.76 3.69 -24.55
C PHE A 612 -16.07 4.24 -23.93
N PRO A 613 -16.34 4.01 -22.63
CA PRO A 613 -17.58 4.49 -22.01
C PRO A 613 -17.68 6.02 -22.08
N PRO A 614 -18.73 6.59 -22.73
CA PRO A 614 -18.78 8.03 -22.97
C PRO A 614 -18.68 8.86 -21.69
N ALA A 615 -19.39 8.47 -20.63
CA ALA A 615 -19.36 9.16 -19.33
C ALA A 615 -17.95 9.24 -18.73
N LEU A 616 -17.15 8.18 -18.88
CA LEU A 616 -15.78 8.14 -18.37
C LEU A 616 -14.86 9.05 -19.22
N ILE A 617 -14.94 8.94 -20.54
CA ILE A 617 -14.12 9.73 -21.47
C ILE A 617 -14.41 11.23 -21.31
N THR A 618 -15.68 11.64 -21.28
CA THR A 618 -16.06 13.04 -21.09
C THR A 618 -15.63 13.59 -19.74
N THR A 619 -15.61 12.74 -18.70
CA THR A 619 -15.13 13.14 -17.37
C THR A 619 -13.62 13.37 -17.37
N ILE A 620 -12.84 12.43 -17.93
CA ILE A 620 -11.37 12.49 -17.92
C ILE A 620 -10.83 13.68 -18.74
N PHE A 621 -11.40 13.92 -19.92
CA PHE A 621 -10.92 14.97 -20.82
C PHE A 621 -11.54 16.36 -20.55
N ASN A 622 -12.20 16.52 -19.40
CA ASN A 622 -12.66 17.82 -18.93
C ASN A 622 -11.50 18.66 -18.35
N VAL A 623 -11.44 19.95 -18.65
CA VAL A 623 -10.38 20.87 -18.17
C VAL A 623 -10.31 20.92 -16.62
N SER A 624 -11.47 20.93 -15.95
CA SER A 624 -11.53 20.90 -14.48
C SER A 624 -11.01 19.59 -13.90
N PHE A 625 -11.18 18.47 -14.60
CA PHE A 625 -10.63 17.19 -14.21
C PHE A 625 -9.10 17.17 -14.36
N LEU A 626 -8.59 17.59 -15.52
CA LEU A 626 -7.15 17.58 -15.82
C LEU A 626 -6.37 18.49 -14.85
N SER A 627 -6.91 19.67 -14.52
CA SER A 627 -6.31 20.54 -13.50
C SER A 627 -6.25 19.91 -12.10
N LYS A 628 -7.32 19.21 -11.67
CA LYS A 628 -7.31 18.46 -10.40
C LYS A 628 -6.32 17.28 -10.44
N LEU A 629 -6.24 16.59 -11.58
CA LEU A 629 -5.28 15.50 -11.79
C LEU A 629 -3.83 16.01 -11.68
N ASP A 630 -3.52 17.15 -12.30
CA ASP A 630 -2.19 17.78 -12.20
C ASP A 630 -1.81 18.13 -10.75
N ALA A 631 -2.77 18.56 -9.93
CA ALA A 631 -2.54 18.75 -8.51
C ALA A 631 -2.20 17.42 -7.80
N GLN A 632 -2.99 16.36 -8.03
CA GLN A 632 -2.73 15.04 -7.45
C GLN A 632 -1.36 14.48 -7.85
N LEU A 633 -0.96 14.65 -9.11
CA LEU A 633 0.34 14.18 -9.62
C LEU A 633 1.56 14.84 -8.96
N LYS A 634 1.39 15.96 -8.22
CA LYS A 634 2.47 16.57 -7.42
C LYS A 634 2.76 15.83 -6.11
N VAL A 635 1.81 15.03 -5.62
CA VAL A 635 1.91 14.35 -4.31
C VAL A 635 1.94 12.82 -4.41
N LEU A 636 1.68 12.26 -5.59
CA LEU A 636 1.75 10.82 -5.85
C LEU A 636 3.21 10.34 -5.92
N PRO A 637 3.49 9.08 -5.53
CA PRO A 637 4.80 8.47 -5.73
C PRO A 637 5.21 8.47 -7.21
N ASP A 638 6.51 8.65 -7.49
CA ASP A 638 7.03 8.73 -8.87
C ASP A 638 6.54 7.59 -9.78
N THR A 639 6.50 6.37 -9.25
CA THR A 639 6.08 5.18 -10.02
C THR A 639 4.63 5.26 -10.46
N VAL A 640 3.74 5.73 -9.58
CA VAL A 640 2.32 5.94 -9.89
C VAL A 640 2.18 7.14 -10.82
N LYS A 641 2.89 8.24 -10.57
CA LYS A 641 2.90 9.43 -11.41
C LYS A 641 3.27 9.12 -12.86
N GLN A 642 4.37 8.38 -13.06
CA GLN A 642 4.82 7.95 -14.39
C GLN A 642 3.80 7.05 -15.07
N ARG A 643 3.21 6.10 -14.32
CA ARG A 643 2.14 5.24 -14.84
C ARG A 643 0.93 6.05 -15.29
N VAL A 644 0.44 6.97 -14.48
CA VAL A 644 -0.73 7.80 -14.79
C VAL A 644 -0.46 8.72 -15.98
N HIS A 645 0.70 9.37 -16.07
CA HIS A 645 1.07 10.17 -17.25
C HIS A 645 1.14 9.31 -18.52
N SER A 646 1.75 8.12 -18.44
CA SER A 646 1.80 7.19 -19.56
C SER A 646 0.40 6.73 -19.98
N SER A 647 -0.43 6.33 -19.03
CA SER A 647 -1.82 5.91 -19.28
C SER A 647 -2.68 7.03 -19.86
N LEU A 648 -2.57 8.28 -19.37
CA LEU A 648 -3.31 9.42 -19.93
C LEU A 648 -2.93 9.66 -21.39
N MET A 649 -1.64 9.60 -21.70
CA MET A 649 -1.14 9.76 -23.07
C MET A 649 -1.63 8.64 -23.98
N LYS A 650 -1.57 7.37 -23.53
CA LYS A 650 -2.06 6.22 -24.30
C LYS A 650 -3.58 6.27 -24.49
N LEU A 651 -4.32 6.69 -23.47
CA LEU A 651 -5.76 6.90 -23.54
C LEU A 651 -6.11 8.01 -24.53
N ASN A 652 -5.46 9.18 -24.46
CA ASN A 652 -5.68 10.27 -25.40
C ASN A 652 -5.39 9.82 -26.83
N ARG A 653 -4.32 9.06 -27.03
CA ARG A 653 -3.97 8.45 -28.32
C ARG A 653 -5.08 7.53 -28.83
N ALA A 654 -5.56 6.60 -28.01
CA ALA A 654 -6.61 5.66 -28.38
C ALA A 654 -7.90 6.40 -28.74
N VAL A 655 -8.33 7.36 -27.92
CA VAL A 655 -9.54 8.16 -28.19
C VAL A 655 -9.42 8.96 -29.49
N CYS A 656 -8.27 9.57 -29.78
CA CYS A 656 -8.08 10.33 -31.02
C CYS A 656 -8.15 9.45 -32.28
N LEU A 657 -7.73 8.18 -32.18
CA LEU A 657 -7.63 7.27 -33.33
C LEU A 657 -8.89 6.43 -33.51
N GLU A 658 -9.45 5.91 -32.43
CA GLU A 658 -10.57 4.98 -32.45
C GLU A 658 -11.93 5.67 -32.34
N CYS A 659 -11.99 6.84 -31.69
CA CYS A 659 -13.26 7.52 -31.39
C CYS A 659 -13.20 9.03 -31.72
N PRO A 660 -12.97 9.42 -32.99
CA PRO A 660 -12.88 10.82 -33.41
C PRO A 660 -14.15 11.65 -33.12
N GLU A 661 -15.30 11.01 -32.91
CA GLU A 661 -16.58 11.59 -32.53
C GLU A 661 -16.56 12.32 -31.18
N PHE A 662 -15.63 11.99 -30.27
CA PHE A 662 -15.49 12.74 -29.01
C PHE A 662 -14.85 14.11 -29.18
N HIS A 663 -14.25 14.39 -30.35
CA HIS A 663 -13.61 15.67 -30.68
C HIS A 663 -12.52 16.10 -29.69
N ILE A 664 -11.84 15.12 -29.09
CA ILE A 664 -10.72 15.37 -28.18
C ILE A 664 -9.44 15.53 -29.00
N PRO A 665 -8.68 16.64 -28.83
CA PRO A 665 -7.44 16.83 -29.56
C PRO A 665 -6.30 16.01 -28.97
N TRP A 666 -5.27 15.76 -29.78
CA TRP A 666 -3.97 15.29 -29.31
C TRP A 666 -3.18 16.43 -28.66
N PHE A 667 -2.81 16.30 -27.39
CA PHE A 667 -2.07 17.34 -26.64
C PHE A 667 -0.79 16.84 -25.95
N HIS A 668 -0.35 15.60 -26.23
CA HIS A 668 0.80 14.98 -25.57
C HIS A 668 2.13 15.07 -26.34
N GLU A 669 2.17 15.80 -27.46
CA GLU A 669 3.39 16.00 -28.26
C GLU A 669 4.61 16.46 -27.41
N PRO A 670 4.53 17.51 -26.57
CA PRO A 670 5.67 17.94 -25.74
C PRO A 670 6.10 16.90 -24.69
N TYR A 671 5.16 16.07 -24.23
CA TYR A 671 5.48 14.97 -23.32
C TYR A 671 6.25 13.88 -24.05
N CYS A 672 5.76 13.45 -25.22
CA CYS A 672 6.40 12.42 -26.02
C CYS A 672 7.82 12.83 -26.44
N GLN A 673 8.02 14.05 -26.94
CA GLN A 673 9.35 14.55 -27.33
C GLN A 673 10.36 14.44 -26.19
N ARG A 674 9.98 14.80 -24.95
CA ARG A 674 10.84 14.65 -23.77
C ARG A 674 11.18 13.20 -23.44
N VAL A 675 10.21 12.29 -23.60
CA VAL A 675 10.43 10.86 -23.35
C VAL A 675 11.38 10.28 -24.41
N PHE A 676 11.18 10.61 -25.69
CA PHE A 676 11.98 10.10 -26.81
C PHE A 676 13.40 10.67 -26.84
N HIS A 677 13.61 11.94 -26.50
CA HIS A 677 14.95 12.50 -26.37
C HIS A 677 15.80 11.77 -25.31
N ASN A 678 15.17 11.28 -24.23
CA ASN A 678 15.85 10.52 -23.20
C ASN A 678 16.08 9.04 -23.58
N SER A 679 15.32 8.51 -24.56
CA SER A 679 15.39 7.12 -25.00
C SER A 679 16.08 6.92 -26.35
N MET A 680 16.65 7.97 -26.95
CA MET A 680 17.45 7.89 -28.18
C MET A 680 18.75 7.11 -27.92
N SER A 681 18.62 5.79 -27.82
CA SER A 681 19.73 4.87 -27.95
C SER A 681 20.22 4.87 -29.38
N GLN A 682 21.53 4.91 -29.59
CA GLN A 682 22.17 4.61 -30.87
C GLN A 682 21.52 3.37 -31.50
N ILE A 683 21.29 3.40 -32.82
CA ILE A 683 20.73 2.26 -33.56
C ILE A 683 21.56 1.02 -33.21
N ASN A 684 20.94 0.05 -32.53
CA ASN A 684 21.64 -1.15 -32.09
C ASN A 684 22.15 -1.97 -33.30
N ALA A 685 23.19 -2.78 -33.10
CA ALA A 685 23.83 -3.53 -34.18
C ALA A 685 22.84 -4.43 -34.94
N GLN A 686 21.83 -4.96 -34.25
CA GLN A 686 20.77 -5.77 -34.84
C GLN A 686 19.87 -4.98 -35.80
N ARG A 687 19.37 -3.79 -35.39
CA ARG A 687 18.59 -2.89 -36.26
C ARG A 687 19.41 -2.44 -37.47
N GLN A 688 20.71 -2.18 -37.29
CA GLN A 688 21.61 -1.86 -38.43
C GLN A 688 21.78 -3.05 -39.39
N HIS A 689 21.83 -4.27 -38.88
CA HIS A 689 21.92 -5.48 -39.70
C HIS A 689 20.62 -5.70 -40.49
N ILE A 690 19.47 -5.58 -39.84
CA ILE A 690 18.15 -5.66 -40.49
C ILE A 690 17.99 -4.57 -41.54
N HIS A 691 18.39 -3.33 -41.25
CA HIS A 691 18.35 -2.24 -42.23
C HIS A 691 19.17 -2.55 -43.49
N ARG A 692 20.34 -3.15 -43.34
CA ARG A 692 21.18 -3.58 -44.48
C ARG A 692 20.47 -4.66 -45.32
N MET A 693 19.79 -5.61 -44.68
CA MET A 693 19.01 -6.63 -45.38
C MET A 693 17.81 -6.03 -46.10
N LEU A 694 17.07 -5.12 -45.47
CA LEU A 694 15.96 -4.41 -46.12
C LEU A 694 16.43 -3.58 -47.31
N THR A 695 17.59 -2.92 -47.19
CA THR A 695 18.23 -2.19 -48.30
C THR A 695 18.52 -3.11 -49.49
N GLU A 696 18.99 -4.33 -49.23
CA GLU A 696 19.25 -5.35 -50.26
C GLU A 696 17.96 -5.86 -50.91
N ILE A 697 16.89 -6.06 -50.12
CA ILE A 697 15.58 -6.52 -50.62
C ILE A 697 14.89 -5.46 -51.47
N LEU A 698 14.93 -4.20 -51.04
CA LEU A 698 14.21 -3.09 -51.69
C LEU A 698 15.03 -2.45 -52.82
N GLY A 699 16.31 -2.81 -52.98
CA GLY A 699 17.17 -2.28 -54.04
C GLY A 699 17.74 -0.89 -53.77
N GLY A 700 17.89 -0.51 -52.50
CA GLY A 700 18.47 0.78 -52.08
C GLY A 700 17.98 1.27 -50.72
N SER A 701 18.81 2.05 -50.02
CA SER A 701 18.49 2.57 -48.67
C SER A 701 17.41 3.65 -48.69
N HIS A 702 17.22 4.32 -49.83
CA HIS A 702 16.19 5.35 -50.04
C HIS A 702 14.76 4.82 -50.13
N TYR A 703 14.56 3.50 -50.04
CA TYR A 703 13.26 2.84 -50.04
C TYR A 703 12.77 2.44 -48.64
N SER A 704 13.58 2.63 -47.60
CA SER A 704 13.22 2.32 -46.21
C SER A 704 13.62 3.43 -45.26
N ARG A 705 12.80 3.69 -44.24
CA ARG A 705 13.13 4.57 -43.10
C ARG A 705 13.27 3.73 -41.83
N VAL A 706 14.13 4.18 -40.92
CA VAL A 706 14.40 3.52 -39.63
C VAL A 706 13.86 4.40 -38.49
N SER A 707 13.27 3.78 -37.46
CA SER A 707 12.79 4.47 -36.25
C SER A 707 11.87 5.65 -36.56
N VAL A 708 10.85 5.42 -37.38
CA VAL A 708 9.88 6.44 -37.80
C VAL A 708 8.90 6.73 -36.68
N LEU A 709 8.67 8.00 -36.39
CA LEU A 709 7.63 8.43 -35.47
C LEU A 709 6.36 8.83 -36.23
N THR A 710 5.23 8.24 -35.87
CA THR A 710 3.92 8.63 -36.41
C THR A 710 3.43 9.94 -35.81
N PRO A 711 2.38 10.60 -36.37
CA PRO A 711 1.83 11.84 -35.81
C PRO A 711 1.35 11.73 -34.35
N TYR A 712 0.98 10.52 -33.91
CA TYR A 712 0.59 10.23 -32.53
C TYR A 712 1.71 9.59 -31.71
N TYR A 713 2.95 9.68 -32.18
CA TYR A 713 4.17 9.24 -31.47
C TYR A 713 4.23 7.73 -31.18
N TYR A 714 3.80 6.90 -32.13
CA TYR A 714 4.28 5.52 -32.21
C TYR A 714 5.64 5.50 -32.90
N GLU A 715 6.62 4.80 -32.30
CA GLU A 715 7.88 4.45 -32.96
C GLU A 715 7.68 3.18 -33.79
N ILE A 716 7.97 3.24 -35.08
CA ILE A 716 7.98 2.11 -36.02
C ILE A 716 9.44 1.75 -36.27
N ASP A 717 9.82 0.47 -36.15
CA ASP A 717 11.21 0.06 -36.35
C ASP A 717 11.67 0.34 -37.79
N PHE A 718 10.90 -0.10 -38.79
CA PHE A 718 11.14 0.20 -40.20
C PHE A 718 9.86 0.52 -40.98
N GLU A 719 9.93 1.52 -41.86
CA GLU A 719 8.83 1.94 -42.72
C GLU A 719 9.23 1.86 -44.20
N CYS A 720 8.43 1.21 -45.04
CA CYS A 720 8.59 1.21 -46.49
C CYS A 720 7.25 1.42 -47.21
N VAL A 721 7.29 1.84 -48.47
CA VAL A 721 6.09 2.03 -49.30
C VAL A 721 6.21 1.21 -50.56
N LEU A 722 5.20 0.41 -50.87
CA LEU A 722 5.09 -0.36 -52.11
C LEU A 722 3.97 0.21 -52.98
N ASP A 723 4.18 0.29 -54.29
CA ASP A 723 3.13 0.66 -55.25
C ASP A 723 2.14 -0.49 -55.52
N VAL A 724 1.18 -0.26 -56.43
CA VAL A 724 0.17 -1.26 -56.86
C VAL A 724 0.82 -2.54 -57.42
N ASN A 725 1.99 -2.41 -58.07
CA ASN A 725 2.74 -3.51 -58.64
C ASN A 725 3.75 -4.12 -57.66
N LYS A 726 3.63 -3.80 -56.36
CA LYS A 726 4.56 -4.22 -55.30
C LYS A 726 6.00 -3.74 -55.53
N LYS A 727 6.23 -2.66 -56.27
CA LYS A 727 7.56 -2.05 -56.41
C LYS A 727 7.78 -1.01 -55.30
N PRO A 728 8.98 -0.96 -54.69
CA PRO A 728 9.27 0.01 -53.64
C PRO A 728 9.33 1.44 -54.19
N LEU A 729 8.72 2.38 -53.46
CA LEU A 729 8.71 3.81 -53.80
C LEU A 729 9.79 4.57 -53.03
N SER A 730 10.56 5.37 -53.75
CA SER A 730 11.67 6.16 -53.17
C SER A 730 11.14 7.31 -52.32
N TYR A 731 11.66 7.43 -51.10
CA TYR A 731 11.41 8.60 -50.25
C TYR A 731 12.12 9.85 -50.77
N MET A 732 13.18 9.72 -51.58
CA MET A 732 13.86 10.89 -52.17
C MET A 732 12.99 11.62 -53.20
N ALA A 733 12.20 10.90 -53.99
CA ALA A 733 11.34 11.50 -55.02
C ALA A 733 10.21 12.37 -54.42
N GLN A 734 9.84 12.16 -53.16
CA GLN A 734 8.83 12.95 -52.44
C GLN A 734 9.38 14.25 -51.81
N ASN A 735 10.70 14.44 -51.86
CA ASN A 735 11.44 15.56 -51.27
C ASN A 735 12.13 16.47 -52.31
N ILE A 736 11.98 16.21 -53.62
CA ILE A 736 12.56 17.04 -54.70
C ILE A 736 11.67 18.26 -55.02
N ALA A 737 11.33 19.02 -53.99
CA ALA A 737 10.83 20.38 -54.13
C ALA A 737 11.54 21.35 -53.17
N LEU A 738 12.75 21.07 -52.70
CA LEU A 738 13.66 22.10 -52.18
C LEU A 738 15.12 21.66 -52.39
N GLY A 739 15.82 22.39 -53.24
CA GLY A 739 17.19 22.11 -53.63
C GLY A 739 18.22 22.45 -52.54
N GLY A 740 19.39 21.81 -52.65
CA GLY A 740 20.60 22.22 -51.91
C GLY A 740 21.37 21.06 -51.29
N VAL A 741 22.26 20.48 -52.10
CA VAL A 741 23.51 19.78 -51.79
C VAL A 741 23.86 19.53 -50.31
N GLY A 742 24.01 18.24 -49.98
CA GLY A 742 25.21 17.76 -49.27
C GLY A 742 25.23 17.88 -47.76
N GLU A 743 24.23 17.34 -47.05
CA GLU A 743 24.34 16.91 -45.65
C GLU A 743 23.19 15.92 -45.39
N ILE A 744 23.44 14.79 -44.71
CA ILE A 744 22.40 13.84 -44.30
C ILE A 744 21.50 14.57 -43.29
N PRO A 745 20.26 14.97 -43.62
CA PRO A 745 19.43 15.68 -42.66
C PRO A 745 18.67 14.62 -41.85
N LEU A 746 19.22 14.24 -40.69
CA LEU A 746 18.38 13.87 -39.55
C LEU A 746 17.65 15.15 -39.10
N ARG A 747 16.68 15.63 -39.89
CA ARG A 747 15.86 16.79 -39.55
C ARG A 747 14.40 16.40 -39.39
N HIS A 748 13.93 16.78 -38.21
CA HIS A 748 12.60 16.64 -37.67
C HIS A 748 11.60 17.58 -38.36
N ASP A 749 11.10 17.23 -39.55
CA ASP A 749 9.95 17.93 -40.15
C ASP A 749 8.66 17.12 -39.92
N PHE A 750 8.11 17.26 -38.70
CA PHE A 750 6.99 16.49 -38.16
C PHE A 750 5.60 16.79 -38.75
N LYS A 751 5.44 17.74 -39.66
CA LYS A 751 4.10 18.26 -40.01
C LYS A 751 3.51 17.82 -41.35
N ASP A 752 4.28 17.27 -42.29
CA ASP A 752 3.77 17.06 -43.65
C ASP A 752 3.83 15.61 -44.19
N GLU A 753 4.81 14.80 -43.83
CA GLU A 753 5.02 13.50 -44.52
C GLU A 753 4.00 12.41 -44.13
N GLY A 754 3.49 12.43 -42.90
CA GLY A 754 2.45 11.48 -42.46
C GLY A 754 1.12 11.67 -43.18
N ARG A 755 0.87 12.88 -43.72
CA ARG A 755 -0.38 13.29 -44.40
C ARG A 755 -0.28 13.34 -45.92
N LYS A 756 0.92 13.22 -46.51
CA LYS A 756 1.06 13.14 -47.97
C LYS A 756 0.30 11.92 -48.48
N ALA A 757 -0.75 12.17 -49.27
CA ALA A 757 -1.54 11.11 -49.90
C ALA A 757 -0.60 10.21 -50.70
N LEU A 758 -0.61 8.93 -50.38
CA LEU A 758 0.12 7.94 -51.17
C LEU A 758 -0.49 7.89 -52.58
N PRO A 759 0.31 7.57 -53.62
CA PRO A 759 -0.22 7.29 -54.94
C PRO A 759 -1.38 6.28 -54.85
N PRO A 760 -2.44 6.40 -55.69
CA PRO A 760 -3.58 5.50 -55.65
C PRO A 760 -3.14 4.02 -55.68
N GLY A 761 -3.54 3.27 -54.65
CA GLY A 761 -3.22 1.85 -54.49
C GLY A 761 -1.80 1.52 -53.98
N ALA A 762 -0.98 2.52 -53.64
CA ALA A 762 0.25 2.30 -52.90
C ALA A 762 -0.04 2.02 -51.40
N GLN A 763 0.78 1.16 -50.80
CA GLN A 763 0.62 0.66 -49.45
C GLN A 763 1.85 1.00 -48.61
N ARG A 764 1.66 1.71 -47.49
CA ARG A 764 2.70 1.96 -46.49
C ARG A 764 2.77 0.77 -45.53
N ILE A 765 3.96 0.24 -45.32
CA ILE A 765 4.20 -0.93 -44.48
C ILE A 765 4.99 -0.51 -43.25
N ALA A 766 4.48 -0.87 -42.07
CA ALA A 766 5.21 -0.77 -40.81
C ALA A 766 5.74 -2.15 -40.45
N LEU A 767 7.06 -2.31 -40.43
CA LEU A 767 7.72 -3.54 -40.03
C LEU A 767 8.21 -3.39 -38.59
N GLU A 768 7.74 -4.27 -37.70
CA GLU A 768 8.00 -4.23 -36.26
C GLU A 768 8.63 -5.53 -35.77
N PHE A 769 9.70 -5.44 -34.99
CA PHE A 769 10.34 -6.60 -34.38
C PHE A 769 9.94 -6.67 -32.92
N LEU A 770 9.14 -7.68 -32.58
CA LEU A 770 8.57 -7.83 -31.24
C LEU A 770 9.51 -8.63 -30.34
N ASP A 771 9.85 -8.07 -29.17
CA ASP A 771 10.68 -8.73 -28.17
C ASP A 771 9.90 -9.80 -27.37
N SER A 772 10.57 -10.45 -26.41
CA SER A 772 9.91 -11.45 -25.55
C SER A 772 8.84 -10.85 -24.62
N LYS A 773 8.88 -9.55 -24.33
CA LYS A 773 7.92 -8.89 -23.45
C LYS A 773 6.58 -8.66 -24.15
N ALA A 774 6.57 -8.62 -25.48
CA ALA A 774 5.36 -8.49 -26.28
C ALA A 774 4.43 -9.71 -26.21
N PHE A 775 4.93 -10.86 -25.76
CA PHE A 775 4.19 -12.12 -25.73
C PHE A 775 3.98 -12.62 -24.29
N SER A 776 2.96 -13.45 -24.09
CA SER A 776 2.77 -14.21 -22.86
C SER A 776 3.90 -15.23 -22.66
N LYS A 777 4.17 -15.57 -21.39
CA LYS A 777 5.26 -16.49 -21.03
C LYS A 777 4.92 -17.97 -21.24
N ASP A 778 3.64 -18.30 -21.43
CA ASP A 778 3.19 -19.65 -21.69
C ASP A 778 3.49 -20.12 -23.12
N TYR A 779 3.30 -21.42 -23.37
CA TYR A 779 3.64 -22.04 -24.65
C TYR A 779 2.88 -21.46 -25.85
N SER A 780 1.70 -20.86 -25.64
CA SER A 780 0.92 -20.26 -26.74
C SER A 780 1.57 -18.98 -27.30
N ARG A 781 2.48 -18.35 -26.54
CA ARG A 781 3.18 -17.09 -26.91
C ARG A 781 2.21 -16.06 -27.49
N HIS A 782 1.08 -15.85 -26.81
CA HIS A 782 0.01 -14.97 -27.28
C HIS A 782 0.44 -13.51 -27.22
N LEU A 783 0.04 -12.70 -28.20
CA LEU A 783 0.37 -11.28 -28.27
C LEU A 783 -0.37 -10.51 -27.18
N LYS A 784 0.37 -9.81 -26.30
CA LYS A 784 -0.20 -8.99 -25.21
C LYS A 784 -0.89 -7.72 -25.72
N GLY A 785 -1.64 -7.06 -24.83
CA GLY A 785 -2.54 -5.96 -25.19
C GLY A 785 -1.83 -4.75 -25.78
N GLU A 786 -0.71 -4.33 -25.20
CA GLU A 786 -0.01 -3.12 -25.66
C GLU A 786 0.52 -3.23 -27.11
N PRO A 787 1.23 -4.31 -27.50
CA PRO A 787 1.56 -4.57 -28.91
C PRO A 787 0.33 -4.70 -29.83
N ALA A 788 -0.76 -5.31 -29.36
CA ALA A 788 -1.98 -5.48 -30.14
C ALA A 788 -2.66 -4.13 -30.42
N VAL A 789 -2.75 -3.25 -29.42
CA VAL A 789 -3.26 -1.87 -29.56
C VAL A 789 -2.40 -1.06 -30.52
N LYS A 790 -1.06 -1.19 -30.44
CA LYS A 790 -0.15 -0.55 -31.38
C LYS A 790 -0.43 -0.99 -32.82
N LYS A 791 -0.60 -2.29 -33.07
CA LYS A 791 -0.97 -2.83 -34.38
C LYS A 791 -2.28 -2.21 -34.88
N ARG A 792 -3.34 -2.29 -34.08
CA ARG A 792 -4.67 -1.74 -34.39
C ARG A 792 -4.60 -0.25 -34.77
N HIS A 793 -3.88 0.54 -34.00
CA HIS A 793 -3.73 1.98 -34.24
C HIS A 793 -2.91 2.30 -35.50
N LEU A 794 -1.84 1.56 -35.76
CA LEU A 794 -1.06 1.73 -37.00
C LEU A 794 -1.91 1.37 -38.22
N GLU A 795 -2.72 0.32 -38.14
CA GLU A 795 -3.68 -0.03 -39.21
C GLU A 795 -4.71 1.08 -39.45
N MET A 796 -5.26 1.69 -38.39
CA MET A 796 -6.14 2.87 -38.51
C MET A 796 -5.45 4.09 -39.13
N LEU A 797 -4.13 4.23 -38.94
CA LEU A 797 -3.30 5.26 -39.58
C LEU A 797 -2.98 4.94 -41.05
N GLY A 798 -3.50 3.83 -41.60
CA GLY A 798 -3.32 3.44 -43.00
C GLY A 798 -2.08 2.59 -43.28
N TYR A 799 -1.44 2.04 -42.23
CA TYR A 799 -0.31 1.13 -42.39
C TYR A 799 -0.78 -0.32 -42.57
N ARG A 800 -0.08 -1.08 -43.41
CA ARG A 800 -0.03 -2.54 -43.29
C ARG A 800 1.04 -2.89 -42.27
N VAL A 801 0.64 -3.44 -41.14
CA VAL A 801 1.56 -3.78 -40.06
C VAL A 801 2.05 -5.22 -40.22
N VAL A 802 3.36 -5.38 -40.23
CA VAL A 802 4.05 -6.67 -40.24
C VAL A 802 4.83 -6.78 -38.93
N GLN A 803 4.30 -7.56 -38.00
CA GLN A 803 4.93 -7.82 -36.71
C GLN A 803 5.68 -9.15 -36.76
N ILE A 804 7.00 -9.10 -36.60
CA ILE A 804 7.90 -10.26 -36.59
C ILE A 804 8.20 -10.64 -35.14
N PRO A 805 7.76 -11.83 -34.67
CA PRO A 805 8.07 -12.31 -33.32
C PRO A 805 9.55 -12.64 -33.11
N HIS A 806 10.10 -12.35 -31.92
CA HIS A 806 11.49 -12.70 -31.60
C HIS A 806 11.80 -14.20 -31.74
N PHE A 807 10.83 -15.07 -31.43
CA PHE A 807 11.03 -16.52 -31.47
C PHE A 807 11.01 -17.08 -32.90
N GLU A 808 10.41 -16.36 -33.85
CA GLU A 808 10.54 -16.68 -35.28
C GLU A 808 11.87 -16.15 -35.80
N TRP A 809 12.15 -14.86 -35.54
CA TRP A 809 13.36 -14.19 -36.01
C TRP A 809 14.66 -14.85 -35.53
N ASN A 810 14.70 -15.28 -34.27
CA ASN A 810 15.86 -15.93 -33.66
C ASN A 810 15.80 -17.47 -33.76
N SER A 811 14.90 -18.02 -34.57
CA SER A 811 14.79 -19.48 -34.75
C SER A 811 16.02 -20.05 -35.48
N MET A 812 16.29 -21.35 -35.29
CA MET A 812 17.35 -22.05 -36.01
C MET A 812 17.14 -22.03 -37.55
N VAL A 813 15.88 -21.92 -38.00
CA VAL A 813 15.51 -21.85 -39.42
C VAL A 813 15.96 -20.53 -40.06
N LEU A 814 16.11 -19.46 -39.28
CA LEU A 814 16.58 -18.15 -39.74
C LEU A 814 18.01 -17.86 -39.27
N SER A 815 18.85 -18.90 -39.19
CA SER A 815 20.23 -18.80 -38.69
C SER A 815 21.19 -18.20 -39.71
N THR A 816 20.90 -18.34 -41.01
CA THR A 816 21.73 -17.77 -42.08
C THR A 816 21.12 -16.48 -42.64
N LYS A 817 21.99 -15.60 -43.16
CA LYS A 817 21.56 -14.35 -43.82
C LYS A 817 20.61 -14.61 -45.00
N SER A 818 20.81 -15.70 -45.75
CA SER A 818 19.98 -16.02 -46.92
C SER A 818 18.54 -16.35 -46.52
N GLU A 819 18.37 -17.13 -45.45
CA GLU A 819 17.04 -17.50 -44.91
C GLU A 819 16.33 -16.27 -44.34
N GLN A 820 17.06 -15.40 -43.61
CA GLN A 820 16.52 -14.14 -43.10
C GLN A 820 16.06 -13.20 -44.22
N LEU A 821 16.84 -13.10 -45.31
CA LEU A 821 16.47 -12.30 -46.48
C LEU A 821 15.19 -12.83 -47.14
N GLU A 822 15.09 -14.15 -47.30
CA GLU A 822 13.92 -14.76 -47.91
C GLU A 822 12.67 -14.61 -47.03
N TYR A 823 12.78 -14.86 -45.73
CA TYR A 823 11.70 -14.62 -44.78
C TYR A 823 11.20 -13.16 -44.82
N LEU A 824 12.11 -12.17 -44.82
CA LEU A 824 11.72 -10.76 -44.93
C LEU A 824 11.05 -10.45 -46.28
N ARG A 825 11.49 -11.06 -47.38
CA ARG A 825 10.81 -10.92 -48.68
C ARG A 825 9.39 -11.48 -48.64
N GLN A 826 9.21 -12.67 -48.07
CA GLN A 826 7.90 -13.30 -47.90
C GLN A 826 6.97 -12.41 -47.08
N GLN A 827 7.45 -11.87 -45.96
CA GLN A 827 6.66 -10.97 -45.10
C GLN A 827 6.25 -9.67 -45.81
N LEU A 828 7.19 -9.05 -46.54
CA LEU A 828 6.94 -7.79 -47.26
C LEU A 828 6.00 -7.98 -48.46
N TYR A 829 6.26 -8.98 -49.30
CA TYR A 829 5.55 -9.15 -50.58
C TYR A 829 4.36 -10.12 -50.50
N GLY A 830 4.25 -10.93 -49.44
CA GLY A 830 3.18 -11.93 -49.29
C GLY A 830 3.30 -13.11 -50.25
N ILE A 831 4.53 -13.41 -50.71
CA ILE A 831 4.81 -14.53 -51.61
C ILE A 831 4.93 -15.78 -50.72
N GLN A 832 3.99 -16.73 -50.87
CA GLN A 832 4.10 -18.07 -50.28
C GLN A 832 4.94 -18.97 -51.17
#